data_AF-A0A3D3I4F4-F1
#
_entry.id   AF-A0A3D3I4F4-F1
#
_cell.length_a   1.000
_cell.length_b   1.000
_cell.length_c   1.000
_cell.angle_alpha   90.00
_cell.angle_beta   90.00
_cell.angle_gamma   90.00
#
_symmetry.space_group_name_H-M   'P 1'
#
loop_
_entity.id
_entity.type
_entity.pdbx_description
1 polymer ?
#
loop_
_entity_poly.entity_id
_entity_poly.type
_entity_poly.pdbx_seq_one_letter_code
_entity_poly.pdbx_strand_id
1 'polypeptide(L)'
;MIEIPPKFAGRPPVNPATLAKIGGGSGSYPGATGLAEDVRHYGAWMRAEAEKRIGHLYPTVEITADMARERPDLKPLVGQVLTVIAWLWARTVKSPNPAFSHVDVPLASTFVLSSKEGKQSYVQPVVEGDRYRFAVKFGTPPPDANEGTKAPGRGANFRCIVSDAVVDGNYIKAEGQAGRMGAKLMAIVAEGVRGRIYLSPTEEIEAVARSAKPTWKPSGEVPARLTGGTCVPYGLREWGDLFTPRQLVALTTFSDLVGEARERIRQDALAAGLPDDTRGLEAGGTGPQAYAEAVSVYLAFAIDKSVDYWSSLCPWLNQPKNEIVGKTFGRQALPMMWDYAEANVFCGGGGDIVTQLEYVSKYLVLCSVARGLGVAVQADAQTQEISARKVISTDPPYYDNIGYADLSDFFYVWLRNSMRQPFPTLFATMSVPKAEELVATAYRHGSREAAEKFFLLGMTQAMERLKKLAHPEMPLTIYYAFKQSDTDSDSGTSSTGWETFLDAIGRAGLQLVGTWPMRTERVAAFKTNVNVLASSIILVCRKRPTDAPTISRREFIRELNAVLPEALDEMTKGSADGRSPVAPVDLSQAIIGPGMAVFSKYAAVLEADGTPMSVRTALQLINRFLAEDDFDPDTQWCLAWFEQNEWNEGLYGEADVLARSKSISVGGLAEAGVVASGGGKVRLLKWADYPSDWDPRKDPRQPIWETLHHLIRALKQDGESAAGQLLGAVKSKSEATRQLAYRLYTLCERQGWAEDARGYNELITSWTAIETAAGAVPEGQGELFQ
;
A
#
# COMPACT_ATOMS: atom_id res chain seq x y z
N MET A 1 -18.64 6.31 -14.56
CA MET A 1 -17.83 7.53 -14.24
C MET A 1 -17.08 8.11 -15.42
N ILE A 2 -16.40 7.28 -16.22
CA ILE A 2 -15.78 7.69 -17.49
C ILE A 2 -16.78 8.29 -18.49
N GLU A 3 -18.09 8.06 -18.28
CA GLU A 3 -19.18 8.54 -19.12
C GLU A 3 -19.56 10.01 -18.89
N ILE A 4 -19.27 10.56 -17.70
CA ILE A 4 -19.79 11.87 -17.31
C ILE A 4 -18.98 13.02 -17.96
N PRO A 5 -17.64 13.06 -17.85
CA PRO A 5 -16.87 14.16 -18.43
C PRO A 5 -17.07 14.34 -19.94
N PRO A 6 -17.09 13.27 -20.78
CA PRO A 6 -17.32 13.42 -22.22
C PRO A 6 -18.68 14.01 -22.59
N LYS A 7 -19.75 13.76 -21.81
CA LYS A 7 -21.10 14.29 -22.08
C LYS A 7 -21.17 15.81 -22.02
N PHE A 8 -20.35 16.42 -21.17
CA PHE A 8 -20.35 17.86 -20.91
C PHE A 8 -19.05 18.54 -21.34
N ALA A 9 -18.21 17.84 -22.10
CA ALA A 9 -16.96 18.36 -22.59
C ALA A 9 -17.18 19.56 -23.52
N GLY A 10 -16.34 20.59 -23.42
CA GLY A 10 -16.45 21.79 -24.26
C GLY A 10 -17.50 22.79 -23.80
N ARG A 11 -18.32 22.47 -22.79
CA ARG A 11 -19.42 23.33 -22.34
C ARG A 11 -18.91 24.38 -21.34
N PRO A 12 -19.43 25.63 -21.39
CA PRO A 12 -19.19 26.60 -20.35
C PRO A 12 -19.86 26.18 -19.03
N PRO A 13 -19.37 26.67 -17.88
CA PRO A 13 -20.06 26.52 -16.61
C PRO A 13 -21.40 27.25 -16.64
N VAL A 14 -22.36 26.76 -15.87
CA VAL A 14 -23.70 27.34 -15.75
C VAL A 14 -23.82 28.32 -14.58
N ASN A 15 -22.82 28.40 -13.70
CA ASN A 15 -22.90 29.31 -12.56
C ASN A 15 -22.98 30.79 -13.00
N PRO A 16 -23.91 31.59 -12.40
CA PRO A 16 -24.14 32.98 -12.81
C PRO A 16 -22.90 33.88 -12.70
N ALA A 17 -22.03 33.63 -11.71
CA ALA A 17 -20.85 34.46 -11.45
C ALA A 17 -19.83 34.37 -12.59
N THR A 18 -19.60 33.19 -13.14
CA THR A 18 -18.70 33.00 -14.28
C THR A 18 -19.37 33.44 -15.58
N LEU A 19 -20.67 33.17 -15.77
CA LEU A 19 -21.43 33.65 -16.93
C LEU A 19 -21.41 35.18 -17.07
N ALA A 20 -21.54 35.90 -15.95
CA ALA A 20 -21.44 37.36 -15.94
C ALA A 20 -20.05 37.87 -16.35
N LYS A 21 -18.97 37.16 -15.99
CA LYS A 21 -17.59 37.53 -16.33
C LYS A 21 -17.24 37.30 -17.80
N ILE A 22 -17.82 36.28 -18.43
CA ILE A 22 -17.58 35.97 -19.85
C ILE A 22 -18.47 36.77 -20.81
N GLY A 23 -19.41 37.58 -20.29
CA GLY A 23 -20.19 38.54 -21.08
C GLY A 23 -21.06 37.90 -22.17
N GLY A 24 -21.50 36.65 -21.97
CA GLY A 24 -22.22 35.87 -23.00
C GLY A 24 -21.35 35.34 -24.15
N GLY A 25 -20.03 35.56 -24.12
CA GLY A 25 -19.08 34.97 -25.05
C GLY A 25 -18.71 33.55 -24.66
N SER A 26 -18.56 32.66 -25.65
CA SER A 26 -18.05 31.30 -25.47
C SER A 26 -16.54 31.34 -25.18
N GLY A 27 -16.16 31.54 -23.92
CA GLY A 27 -14.81 31.20 -23.48
C GLY A 27 -14.48 29.75 -23.90
N SER A 28 -13.23 29.48 -24.29
CA SER A 28 -12.83 28.11 -24.61
C SER A 28 -12.73 27.30 -23.31
N TYR A 29 -13.63 26.32 -23.13
CA TYR A 29 -13.64 25.39 -22.00
C TYR A 29 -13.22 24.00 -22.48
N PRO A 30 -11.92 23.74 -22.68
CA PRO A 30 -11.45 22.45 -23.18
C PRO A 30 -11.81 21.34 -22.20
N GLY A 31 -12.28 20.21 -22.73
CA GLY A 31 -12.63 19.04 -21.92
C GLY A 31 -13.71 19.38 -20.88
N ALA A 32 -13.53 18.91 -19.65
CA ALA A 32 -14.49 19.06 -18.55
C ALA A 32 -14.19 20.28 -17.65
N THR A 33 -13.45 21.27 -18.17
CA THR A 33 -13.08 22.46 -17.38
C THR A 33 -14.28 23.27 -16.93
N GLY A 34 -15.32 23.45 -17.76
CA GLY A 34 -16.56 24.11 -17.34
C GLY A 34 -17.27 23.37 -16.20
N LEU A 35 -17.35 22.04 -16.27
CA LEU A 35 -17.89 21.20 -15.19
C LEU A 35 -17.08 21.34 -13.90
N ALA A 36 -15.75 21.36 -14.00
CA ALA A 36 -14.87 21.55 -12.84
C ALA A 36 -15.02 22.94 -12.20
N GLU A 37 -15.25 23.99 -12.99
CA GLU A 37 -15.56 25.33 -12.46
C GLU A 37 -16.87 25.35 -11.67
N ASP A 38 -17.91 24.66 -12.14
CA ASP A 38 -19.16 24.55 -11.40
C ASP A 38 -18.99 23.72 -10.12
N VAL A 39 -18.25 22.61 -10.14
CA VAL A 39 -17.92 21.85 -8.92
C VAL A 39 -17.27 22.76 -7.86
N ARG A 40 -16.34 23.64 -8.27
CA ARG A 40 -15.74 24.62 -7.35
C ARG A 40 -16.76 25.65 -6.86
N HIS A 41 -17.55 26.22 -7.76
CA HIS A 41 -18.53 27.26 -7.42
C HIS A 41 -19.57 26.75 -6.42
N TYR A 42 -20.26 25.66 -6.75
CA TYR A 42 -21.31 25.11 -5.89
C TYR A 42 -20.74 24.44 -4.64
N GLY A 43 -19.51 23.90 -4.71
CA GLY A 43 -18.78 23.42 -3.54
C GLY A 43 -18.44 24.54 -2.56
N ALA A 44 -18.02 25.71 -3.03
CA ALA A 44 -17.77 26.89 -2.19
C ALA A 44 -19.07 27.41 -1.56
N TRP A 45 -20.17 27.44 -2.34
CA TRP A 45 -21.50 27.75 -1.82
C TRP A 45 -21.91 26.78 -0.70
N MET A 46 -21.73 25.47 -0.92
CA MET A 46 -22.03 24.43 0.06
C MET A 46 -21.22 24.60 1.35
N ARG A 47 -19.91 24.90 1.26
CA ARG A 47 -19.09 25.20 2.45
C ARG A 47 -19.62 26.41 3.22
N ALA A 48 -19.93 27.51 2.53
CA ALA A 48 -20.44 28.72 3.17
C ALA A 48 -21.80 28.49 3.85
N GLU A 49 -22.67 27.69 3.24
CA GLU A 49 -23.97 27.36 3.82
C GLU A 49 -23.85 26.41 5.02
N ALA A 50 -22.96 25.42 4.95
CA ALA A 50 -22.63 24.57 6.09
C ALA A 50 -22.06 25.40 7.26
N GLU A 51 -21.16 26.35 6.99
CA GLU A 51 -20.57 27.22 8.02
C GLU A 51 -21.64 28.03 8.77
N LYS A 52 -22.68 28.52 8.10
CA LYS A 52 -23.82 29.16 8.79
C LYS A 52 -24.59 28.19 9.69
N ARG A 53 -24.80 26.96 9.24
CA ARG A 53 -25.62 25.96 9.96
C ARG A 53 -24.89 25.35 11.15
N ILE A 54 -23.61 25.04 10.99
CA ILE A 54 -22.83 24.24 11.96
C ILE A 54 -21.49 24.86 12.36
N GLY A 55 -21.12 26.03 11.85
CA GLY A 55 -19.84 26.68 12.17
C GLY A 55 -19.65 26.99 13.66
N HIS A 56 -20.74 27.18 14.40
CA HIS A 56 -20.72 27.35 15.86
C HIS A 56 -20.14 26.13 16.62
N LEU A 57 -20.09 24.94 15.98
CA LEU A 57 -19.45 23.74 16.54
C LEU A 57 -17.92 23.70 16.35
N TYR A 58 -17.37 24.67 15.62
CA TYR A 58 -15.96 24.76 15.23
C TYR A 58 -15.36 26.12 15.65
N PRO A 59 -15.32 26.42 16.97
CA PRO A 59 -14.88 27.73 17.46
C PRO A 59 -13.40 27.98 17.18
N THR A 60 -13.06 29.25 16.97
CA THR A 60 -11.69 29.77 17.01
C THR A 60 -11.19 29.90 18.45
N VAL A 61 -9.89 30.11 18.64
CA VAL A 61 -9.30 30.34 19.97
C VAL A 61 -8.51 31.65 20.00
N GLU A 62 -8.85 32.54 20.93
CA GLU A 62 -8.06 33.72 21.22
C GLU A 62 -6.90 33.37 22.16
N ILE A 63 -5.69 33.83 21.83
CA ILE A 63 -4.52 33.63 22.69
C ILE A 63 -4.50 34.70 23.79
N THR A 64 -4.72 34.27 25.03
CA THR A 64 -4.71 35.18 26.18
C THR A 64 -3.32 35.35 26.79
N ALA A 65 -3.12 36.42 27.56
CA ALA A 65 -1.87 36.64 28.30
C ALA A 65 -1.59 35.51 29.30
N ASP A 66 -2.64 34.92 29.88
CA ASP A 66 -2.54 33.80 30.82
C ASP A 66 -2.03 32.53 30.14
N MET A 67 -2.49 32.23 28.91
CA MET A 67 -1.97 31.11 28.12
C MET A 67 -0.48 31.28 27.79
N ALA A 68 -0.05 32.52 27.53
CA ALA A 68 1.32 32.84 27.14
C ALA A 68 2.32 32.95 28.31
N ARG A 69 1.84 32.91 29.57
CA ARG A 69 2.64 33.17 30.78
C ARG A 69 3.90 32.30 30.85
N GLU A 70 3.74 31.00 30.62
CA GLU A 70 4.83 30.00 30.60
C GLU A 70 5.12 29.45 29.19
N ARG A 71 4.57 30.08 28.16
CA ARG A 71 4.58 29.59 26.77
C ARG A 71 5.22 30.63 25.86
N PRO A 72 6.56 30.64 25.72
CA PRO A 72 7.27 31.65 24.93
C PRO A 72 6.85 31.65 23.45
N ASP A 73 6.40 30.51 22.94
CA ASP A 73 5.84 30.34 21.60
C ASP A 73 4.51 31.08 21.39
N LEU A 74 3.74 31.33 22.47
CA LEU A 74 2.45 32.03 22.42
C LEU A 74 2.56 33.54 22.67
N LYS A 75 3.64 34.02 23.29
CA LYS A 75 3.87 35.45 23.57
C LYS A 75 3.64 36.38 22.36
N PRO A 76 4.16 36.09 21.14
CA PRO A 76 3.93 36.96 19.99
C PRO A 76 2.51 36.90 19.44
N LEU A 77 1.67 35.97 19.93
CA LEU A 77 0.31 35.74 19.46
C LEU A 77 -0.77 36.27 20.40
N VAL A 78 -0.41 36.84 21.56
CA VAL A 78 -1.38 37.35 22.54
C VAL A 78 -2.32 38.38 21.90
N GLY A 79 -3.63 38.20 22.09
CA GLY A 79 -4.71 38.98 21.49
C GLY A 79 -5.08 38.59 20.06
N GLN A 80 -4.39 37.61 19.46
CA GLN A 80 -4.76 37.07 18.15
C GLN A 80 -5.80 35.95 18.30
N VAL A 81 -6.77 35.94 17.39
CA VAL A 81 -7.75 34.86 17.23
C VAL A 81 -7.22 33.89 16.19
N LEU A 82 -6.98 32.65 16.61
CA LEU A 82 -6.44 31.59 15.76
C LEU A 82 -7.54 30.61 15.33
N THR A 83 -7.46 30.18 14.07
CA THR A 83 -8.27 29.10 13.54
C THR A 83 -7.80 27.76 14.12
N VAL A 84 -8.72 27.01 14.73
CA VAL A 84 -8.45 25.63 15.15
C VAL A 84 -8.46 24.73 13.92
N ILE A 85 -7.47 23.87 13.78
CA ILE A 85 -7.37 22.93 12.65
C ILE A 85 -7.74 21.50 13.02
N ALA A 86 -7.55 21.12 14.29
CA ALA A 86 -7.86 19.80 14.80
C ALA A 86 -8.02 19.78 16.32
N TRP A 87 -8.77 18.81 16.82
CA TRP A 87 -8.87 18.45 18.22
C TRP A 87 -8.34 17.04 18.42
N LEU A 88 -7.45 16.87 19.40
CA LEU A 88 -6.83 15.57 19.68
C LEU A 88 -7.49 14.98 20.92
N TRP A 89 -8.10 13.81 20.76
CA TRP A 89 -8.90 13.14 21.77
C TRP A 89 -8.26 11.81 22.17
N ALA A 90 -8.35 11.43 23.44
CA ALA A 90 -8.18 10.05 23.89
C ALA A 90 -9.54 9.45 24.19
N ARG A 91 -9.77 8.21 23.73
CA ARG A 91 -10.89 7.41 24.21
C ARG A 91 -10.70 7.09 25.69
N THR A 92 -11.79 6.89 26.42
CA THR A 92 -11.73 6.59 27.86
C THR A 92 -12.50 5.34 28.22
N VAL A 93 -12.09 4.65 29.29
CA VAL A 93 -12.84 3.57 29.94
C VAL A 93 -12.82 3.77 31.45
N LYS A 94 -13.70 3.12 32.21
CA LYS A 94 -13.64 3.22 33.68
C LYS A 94 -12.37 2.57 34.23
N SER A 95 -11.89 3.07 35.37
CA SER A 95 -10.77 2.43 36.05
C SER A 95 -11.15 1.03 36.54
N PRO A 96 -10.32 0.00 36.32
CA PRO A 96 -10.55 -1.32 36.89
C PRO A 96 -10.27 -1.35 38.40
N ASN A 97 -9.61 -0.33 38.95
CA ASN A 97 -9.41 -0.20 40.39
C ASN A 97 -10.71 0.24 41.08
N PRO A 98 -11.29 -0.57 41.99
CA PRO A 98 -12.56 -0.25 42.64
C PRO A 98 -12.58 1.11 43.35
N ALA A 99 -11.45 1.53 43.94
CA ALA A 99 -11.33 2.82 44.64
C ALA A 99 -11.41 4.03 43.70
N PHE A 100 -11.18 3.83 42.40
CA PHE A 100 -11.19 4.87 41.37
C PHE A 100 -12.15 4.54 40.23
N SER A 101 -13.15 3.69 40.46
CA SER A 101 -14.08 3.20 39.44
C SER A 101 -14.89 4.32 38.76
N HIS A 102 -14.99 5.51 39.36
CA HIS A 102 -15.58 6.70 38.77
C HIS A 102 -14.68 7.38 37.72
N VAL A 103 -13.37 7.18 37.79
CA VAL A 103 -12.37 7.81 36.92
C VAL A 103 -12.45 7.24 35.50
N ASP A 104 -12.58 8.14 34.54
CA ASP A 104 -12.44 7.84 33.11
C ASP A 104 -10.96 7.82 32.73
N VAL A 105 -10.38 6.64 32.57
CA VAL A 105 -8.97 6.46 32.21
C VAL A 105 -8.78 6.75 30.73
N PRO A 106 -7.94 7.75 30.34
CA PRO A 106 -7.64 8.01 28.94
C PRO A 106 -6.74 6.92 28.38
N LEU A 107 -7.10 6.40 27.21
CA LEU A 107 -6.34 5.44 26.42
C LEU A 107 -5.56 6.22 25.37
N ALA A 108 -4.39 6.75 25.74
CA ALA A 108 -3.48 7.46 24.85
C ALA A 108 -2.27 6.58 24.54
N SER A 109 -1.98 6.35 23.26
CA SER A 109 -0.80 5.60 22.80
C SER A 109 0.48 6.44 22.80
N THR A 110 0.34 7.76 22.83
CA THR A 110 1.41 8.74 22.98
C THR A 110 0.84 10.05 23.53
N PHE A 111 1.68 10.83 24.22
CA PHE A 111 1.43 12.22 24.58
C PHE A 111 2.22 13.22 23.74
N VAL A 112 3.05 12.76 22.81
CA VAL A 112 3.85 13.64 21.94
C VAL A 112 2.97 14.24 20.85
N LEU A 113 2.90 15.57 20.82
CA LEU A 113 2.11 16.32 19.84
C LEU A 113 2.92 16.72 18.60
N SER A 114 4.18 17.09 18.82
CA SER A 114 5.14 17.42 17.76
C SER A 114 6.53 16.96 18.15
N SER A 115 7.18 16.24 17.25
CA SER A 115 8.58 15.81 17.39
C SER A 115 9.56 16.73 16.63
N LYS A 116 9.09 17.87 16.14
CA LYS A 116 9.90 18.80 15.34
C LYS A 116 10.89 19.56 16.21
N GLU A 117 12.17 19.45 15.91
CA GLU A 117 13.23 20.13 16.65
C GLU A 117 13.00 21.64 16.75
N GLY A 118 13.11 22.19 17.95
CA GLY A 118 12.87 23.60 18.24
C GLY A 118 11.38 23.99 18.28
N LYS A 119 10.47 23.05 18.00
CA LYS A 119 9.01 23.22 18.08
C LYS A 119 8.32 22.04 18.77
N GLN A 120 9.07 21.28 19.57
CA GLN A 120 8.51 20.14 20.26
C GLN A 120 7.39 20.56 21.21
N SER A 121 6.36 19.74 21.30
CA SER A 121 5.24 19.95 22.21
C SER A 121 4.66 18.61 22.63
N TYR A 122 4.17 18.53 23.86
CA TYR A 122 3.59 17.31 24.43
C TYR A 122 2.46 17.62 25.41
N VAL A 123 1.62 16.63 25.63
CA VAL A 123 0.58 16.65 26.65
C VAL A 123 1.19 16.19 27.97
N GLN A 124 1.08 17.02 29.00
CA GLN A 124 1.38 16.65 30.38
C GLN A 124 0.07 16.43 31.13
N PRO A 125 -0.19 15.20 31.59
CA PRO A 125 -1.28 14.93 32.51
C PRO A 125 -0.94 15.49 33.90
N VAL A 126 -1.87 16.23 34.49
CA VAL A 126 -1.77 16.78 35.85
C VAL A 126 -2.83 16.08 36.69
N VAL A 127 -2.39 15.27 37.65
CA VAL A 127 -3.25 14.50 38.56
C VAL A 127 -3.40 15.28 39.86
N GLU A 128 -4.64 15.52 40.25
CA GLU A 128 -5.04 16.29 41.43
C GLU A 128 -6.04 15.43 42.24
N GLY A 129 -5.52 14.61 43.16
CA GLY A 129 -6.31 13.65 43.92
C GLY A 129 -6.87 12.53 43.04
N ASP A 130 -8.20 12.44 42.94
CA ASP A 130 -8.92 11.47 42.11
C ASP A 130 -9.29 12.02 40.72
N ARG A 131 -8.83 13.22 40.39
CA ARG A 131 -9.08 13.90 39.11
C ARG A 131 -7.79 14.10 38.34
N TYR A 132 -7.94 14.28 37.03
CA TYR A 132 -6.83 14.70 36.18
C TYR A 132 -7.29 15.69 35.12
N ARG A 133 -6.33 16.49 34.64
CA ARG A 133 -6.49 17.36 33.48
C ARG A 133 -5.26 17.26 32.59
N PHE A 134 -5.40 17.61 31.32
CA PHE A 134 -4.28 17.68 30.39
C PHE A 134 -3.80 19.12 30.26
N ALA A 135 -2.49 19.32 30.24
CA ALA A 135 -1.85 20.60 29.98
C ALA A 135 -0.82 20.45 28.87
N VAL A 136 -0.85 21.30 27.84
CA VAL A 136 0.16 21.25 26.78
C VAL A 136 1.41 22.02 27.18
N LYS A 137 2.55 21.34 27.10
CA LYS A 137 3.88 21.90 27.35
C LYS A 137 4.64 22.07 26.04
N PHE A 138 5.37 23.18 25.95
CA PHE A 138 6.26 23.50 24.82
C PHE A 138 7.70 23.21 25.24
N GLY A 139 8.42 22.43 24.43
CA GLY A 139 9.76 21.94 24.71
C GLY A 139 9.91 20.44 24.53
N THR A 140 11.10 19.92 24.85
CA THR A 140 11.45 18.50 24.70
C THR A 140 10.52 17.61 25.54
N PRO A 141 9.85 16.61 24.93
CA PRO A 141 9.01 15.67 25.67
C PRO A 141 9.86 14.80 26.59
N PRO A 142 9.40 14.51 27.81
CA PRO A 142 10.05 13.52 28.66
C PRO A 142 9.91 12.11 28.05
N PRO A 143 10.78 11.14 28.40
CA PRO A 143 10.79 9.82 27.76
C PRO A 143 9.46 9.06 27.82
N ASP A 144 8.74 9.18 28.93
CA ASP A 144 7.43 8.58 29.21
C ASP A 144 6.30 9.14 28.32
N ALA A 145 6.43 10.38 27.83
CA ALA A 145 5.44 10.97 26.92
C ALA A 145 5.32 10.18 25.60
N ASN A 146 6.35 9.43 25.18
CA ASN A 146 6.26 8.61 23.98
C ASN A 146 5.24 7.48 24.10
N GLU A 147 5.08 6.92 25.30
CA GLU A 147 4.19 5.78 25.57
C GLU A 147 2.77 6.21 25.95
N GLY A 148 2.57 7.48 26.27
CA GLY A 148 1.28 7.98 26.75
C GLY A 148 0.85 7.27 28.02
N THR A 149 -0.29 6.58 27.95
CA THR A 149 -0.81 5.71 29.02
C THR A 149 -0.61 4.23 28.73
N LYS A 150 0.06 3.87 27.64
CA LYS A 150 0.26 2.48 27.26
C LYS A 150 1.09 1.75 28.33
N ALA A 151 0.70 0.52 28.64
CA ALA A 151 1.44 -0.35 29.55
C ALA A 151 2.56 -1.10 28.80
N PRO A 152 3.68 -1.43 29.47
CA PRO A 152 4.74 -2.25 28.88
C PRO A 152 4.22 -3.63 28.41
N GLY A 153 4.75 -4.12 27.29
CA GLY A 153 4.43 -5.44 26.74
C GLY A 153 3.68 -5.41 25.39
N ARG A 154 3.31 -6.59 24.90
CA ARG A 154 2.56 -6.76 23.65
C ARG A 154 1.05 -6.66 23.93
N GLY A 155 0.33 -5.87 23.14
CA GLY A 155 -1.13 -5.79 23.17
C GLY A 155 -1.68 -4.39 23.44
N ALA A 156 -3.00 -4.31 23.56
CA ALA A 156 -3.75 -3.10 23.87
C ALA A 156 -3.95 -2.95 25.39
N ASN A 157 -2.86 -2.80 26.12
CA ASN A 157 -2.88 -2.61 27.58
C ASN A 157 -2.48 -1.17 27.92
N PHE A 158 -3.13 -0.61 28.93
CA PHE A 158 -2.92 0.77 29.38
C PHE A 158 -2.78 0.82 30.91
N ARG A 159 -2.40 1.98 31.44
CA ARG A 159 -2.28 2.26 32.88
C ARG A 159 -3.25 3.36 33.27
N CYS A 160 -3.95 3.16 34.37
CA CYS A 160 -4.79 4.19 34.98
C CYS A 160 -3.90 5.34 35.47
N ILE A 161 -4.10 6.54 34.95
CA ILE A 161 -3.23 7.67 35.27
C ILE A 161 -3.29 8.13 36.74
N VAL A 162 -4.37 7.76 37.44
CA VAL A 162 -4.58 8.11 38.86
C VAL A 162 -4.08 7.02 39.80
N SER A 163 -4.26 5.74 39.44
CA SER A 163 -4.02 4.61 40.35
C SER A 163 -2.90 3.67 39.92
N ASP A 164 -2.32 3.91 38.75
CA ASP A 164 -1.34 3.06 38.05
C ASP A 164 -1.81 1.62 37.76
N ALA A 165 -3.07 1.30 38.08
CA ALA A 165 -3.66 0.00 37.80
C ALA A 165 -3.64 -0.31 36.30
N VAL A 166 -3.24 -1.54 35.94
CA VAL A 166 -3.24 -2.01 34.57
C VAL A 166 -4.68 -2.16 34.08
N VAL A 167 -4.98 -1.54 32.95
CA VAL A 167 -6.22 -1.68 32.20
C VAL A 167 -5.93 -2.60 31.03
N ASP A 168 -6.24 -3.89 31.18
CA ASP A 168 -5.92 -4.90 30.17
C ASP A 168 -6.87 -4.87 28.97
N GLY A 169 -6.42 -5.43 27.84
CA GLY A 169 -7.18 -5.40 26.60
C GLY A 169 -8.54 -6.13 26.64
N ASN A 170 -8.75 -7.11 27.53
CA ASN A 170 -10.05 -7.77 27.67
C ASN A 170 -11.03 -6.90 28.46
N TYR A 171 -10.55 -6.23 29.51
CA TYR A 171 -11.34 -5.24 30.24
C TYR A 171 -11.77 -4.09 29.34
N ILE A 172 -10.87 -3.56 28.50
CA ILE A 172 -11.19 -2.50 27.53
C ILE A 172 -12.25 -2.94 26.53
N LYS A 173 -12.15 -4.17 26.02
CA LYS A 173 -13.20 -4.74 25.16
C LYS A 173 -14.53 -4.83 25.91
N ALA A 174 -14.54 -5.31 27.16
CA ALA A 174 -15.75 -5.42 27.96
C ALA A 174 -16.43 -4.06 28.21
N GLU A 175 -15.66 -3.02 28.56
CA GLU A 175 -16.15 -1.65 28.71
C GLU A 175 -16.73 -1.10 27.40
N GLY A 176 -16.02 -1.33 26.29
CA GLY A 176 -16.48 -0.94 24.95
C GLY A 176 -17.78 -1.64 24.53
N GLN A 177 -17.84 -2.96 24.66
CA GLN A 177 -19.04 -3.75 24.35
C GLN A 177 -20.24 -3.38 25.23
N ALA A 178 -20.00 -2.86 26.44
CA ALA A 178 -21.03 -2.37 27.34
C ALA A 178 -21.41 -0.90 27.10
N GLY A 179 -20.85 -0.24 26.08
CA GLY A 179 -21.15 1.15 25.74
C GLY A 179 -20.60 2.18 26.72
N ARG A 180 -19.62 1.81 27.56
CA ARG A 180 -19.01 2.70 28.57
C ARG A 180 -17.76 3.42 28.09
N MET A 181 -17.42 3.28 26.81
CA MET A 181 -16.28 3.99 26.24
C MET A 181 -16.63 5.47 26.01
N GLY A 182 -15.83 6.36 26.59
CA GLY A 182 -15.95 7.80 26.45
C GLY A 182 -14.82 8.42 25.64
N ALA A 183 -14.68 9.73 25.74
CA ALA A 183 -13.55 10.48 25.18
C ALA A 183 -13.22 11.71 26.05
N LYS A 184 -11.92 12.07 26.06
CA LYS A 184 -11.36 13.23 26.75
C LYS A 184 -10.45 14.01 25.81
N LEU A 185 -10.63 15.33 25.73
CA LEU A 185 -9.80 16.19 24.89
C LEU A 185 -8.40 16.31 25.50
N MET A 186 -7.37 16.06 24.70
CA MET A 186 -5.97 16.09 25.11
C MET A 186 -5.28 17.39 24.70
N ALA A 187 -5.57 17.89 23.50
CA ALA A 187 -5.00 19.12 22.98
C ALA A 187 -5.88 19.73 21.87
N ILE A 188 -5.74 21.04 21.70
CA ILE A 188 -6.29 21.79 20.57
C ILE A 188 -5.12 22.18 19.67
N VAL A 189 -5.26 21.94 18.36
CA VAL A 189 -4.25 22.32 17.38
C VAL A 189 -4.77 23.51 16.60
N ALA A 190 -4.03 24.62 16.63
CA ALA A 190 -4.36 25.86 15.93
C ALA A 190 -3.34 26.17 14.84
N GLU A 191 -3.78 26.93 13.83
CA GLU A 191 -2.92 27.46 12.79
C GLU A 191 -2.03 28.58 13.36
N GLY A 192 -0.73 28.49 13.10
CA GLY A 192 0.24 29.53 13.43
C GLY A 192 1.03 29.97 12.19
N VAL A 193 1.67 31.13 12.28
CA VAL A 193 2.36 31.81 11.16
C VAL A 193 3.41 30.93 10.46
N ARG A 194 4.11 30.05 11.19
CA ARG A 194 5.17 29.18 10.67
C ARG A 194 5.09 27.74 11.19
N GLY A 195 3.89 27.22 11.45
CA GLY A 195 3.68 25.86 11.94
C GLY A 195 2.42 25.72 12.77
N ARG A 196 2.29 24.59 13.46
CA ARG A 196 1.15 24.32 14.34
C ARG A 196 1.41 24.89 15.74
N ILE A 197 0.33 25.38 16.36
CA ILE A 197 0.31 25.81 17.75
C ILE A 197 -0.54 24.80 18.53
N TYR A 198 0.00 24.27 19.63
CA TYR A 198 -0.68 23.30 20.46
C TYR A 198 -1.12 23.94 21.78
N LEU A 199 -2.41 23.89 22.08
CA LEU A 199 -3.03 24.54 23.23
C LEU A 199 -3.66 23.50 24.16
N SER A 200 -3.64 23.80 25.46
CA SER A 200 -4.30 22.96 26.48
C SER A 200 -5.81 22.91 26.26
N PRO A 201 -6.48 21.78 26.52
CA PRO A 201 -7.93 21.66 26.51
C PRO A 201 -8.62 22.69 27.40
N THR A 202 -9.77 23.18 26.98
CA THR A 202 -10.68 23.99 27.80
C THR A 202 -12.03 23.29 27.91
N GLU A 203 -12.72 23.46 29.04
CA GLU A 203 -14.05 22.88 29.24
C GLU A 203 -15.07 23.41 28.22
N GLU A 204 -14.95 24.69 27.84
CA GLU A 204 -15.78 25.34 26.84
C GLU A 204 -15.71 24.63 25.48
N ILE A 205 -14.51 24.29 25.02
CA ILE A 205 -14.33 23.61 23.72
C ILE A 205 -14.83 22.17 23.78
N GLU A 206 -14.59 21.46 24.89
CA GLU A 206 -15.19 20.14 25.09
C GLU A 206 -16.73 20.21 25.09
N ALA A 207 -17.31 21.21 25.75
CA ALA A 207 -18.76 21.41 25.82
C ALA A 207 -19.35 21.71 24.45
N VAL A 208 -18.70 22.54 23.63
CA VAL A 208 -19.13 22.81 22.26
C VAL A 208 -19.15 21.52 21.43
N ALA A 209 -18.09 20.70 21.49
CA ALA A 209 -18.05 19.43 20.77
C ALA A 209 -19.17 18.47 21.22
N ARG A 210 -19.44 18.40 22.54
CA ARG A 210 -20.51 17.57 23.13
C ARG A 210 -21.92 18.09 22.87
N SER A 211 -22.07 19.38 22.49
CA SER A 211 -23.37 19.98 22.18
C SER A 211 -23.93 19.52 20.83
N ALA A 212 -23.10 18.92 19.98
CA ALA A 212 -23.52 18.40 18.68
C ALA A 212 -24.54 17.26 18.83
N LYS A 213 -25.68 17.40 18.14
CA LYS A 213 -26.79 16.45 18.17
C LYS A 213 -27.09 15.93 16.76
N PRO A 214 -26.51 14.80 16.34
CA PRO A 214 -26.84 14.21 15.05
C PRO A 214 -28.31 13.77 15.03
N THR A 215 -29.04 14.12 13.97
CA THR A 215 -30.42 13.68 13.73
C THR A 215 -30.48 12.35 13.00
N TRP A 216 -29.39 11.97 12.35
CA TRP A 216 -29.23 10.73 11.61
C TRP A 216 -27.80 10.21 11.75
N LYS A 217 -27.64 8.88 11.71
CA LYS A 217 -26.34 8.21 11.60
C LYS A 217 -26.47 7.02 10.63
N PRO A 218 -25.41 6.65 9.90
CA PRO A 218 -25.46 5.48 9.03
C PRO A 218 -25.61 4.19 9.82
N SER A 219 -26.53 3.34 9.38
CA SER A 219 -26.75 1.99 9.91
C SER A 219 -25.97 0.95 9.11
N GLY A 220 -25.79 -0.24 9.68
CA GLY A 220 -25.16 -1.39 9.02
C GLY A 220 -23.91 -1.84 9.77
N GLU A 221 -23.66 -3.13 9.76
CA GLU A 221 -22.63 -3.75 10.59
C GLU A 221 -21.23 -3.50 10.03
N VAL A 222 -20.32 -3.08 10.90
CA VAL A 222 -18.89 -3.04 10.61
C VAL A 222 -18.39 -4.50 10.60
N PRO A 223 -17.54 -4.90 9.64
CA PRO A 223 -17.02 -6.26 9.56
C PRO A 223 -16.32 -6.69 10.85
N ALA A 224 -16.81 -7.78 11.44
CA ALA A 224 -16.29 -8.33 12.70
C ALA A 224 -14.87 -8.90 12.58
N ARG A 225 -14.39 -9.15 11.36
CA ARG A 225 -13.03 -9.62 11.08
C ARG A 225 -12.52 -8.99 9.78
N LEU A 226 -11.34 -8.39 9.85
CA LEU A 226 -10.61 -7.85 8.71
C LEU A 226 -9.13 -8.16 8.87
N THR A 227 -8.46 -8.52 7.77
CA THR A 227 -7.00 -8.59 7.71
C THR A 227 -6.44 -7.21 8.05
N GLY A 228 -5.57 -7.10 9.06
CA GLY A 228 -5.04 -5.82 9.53
C GLY A 228 -5.83 -5.14 10.67
N GLY A 229 -6.97 -5.69 11.08
CA GLY A 229 -7.67 -5.33 12.32
C GLY A 229 -9.06 -4.70 12.14
N THR A 230 -9.88 -4.82 13.18
CA THR A 230 -11.22 -4.23 13.27
C THR A 230 -11.45 -3.59 14.65
N CYS A 231 -12.33 -2.60 14.72
CA CYS A 231 -12.72 -1.92 15.94
C CYS A 231 -13.97 -2.54 16.61
N VAL A 232 -14.66 -3.49 15.95
CA VAL A 232 -15.85 -4.18 16.47
C VAL A 232 -15.67 -4.78 17.87
N PRO A 233 -14.52 -5.40 18.23
CA PRO A 233 -14.28 -5.90 19.58
C PRO A 233 -14.36 -4.85 20.69
N TYR A 234 -14.34 -3.56 20.35
CA TYR A 234 -14.39 -2.43 21.28
C TYR A 234 -15.74 -1.71 21.29
N GLY A 235 -16.78 -2.32 20.71
CA GLY A 235 -18.15 -1.80 20.77
C GLY A 235 -18.56 -0.89 19.60
N LEU A 236 -17.66 -0.63 18.64
CA LEU A 236 -18.00 0.11 17.41
C LEU A 236 -18.56 -0.89 16.39
N ARG A 237 -19.87 -1.13 16.43
CA ARG A 237 -20.53 -2.24 15.71
C ARG A 237 -21.22 -1.77 14.44
N GLU A 238 -21.65 -0.52 14.39
CA GLU A 238 -22.31 0.06 13.22
C GLU A 238 -21.45 1.13 12.54
N TRP A 239 -21.69 1.37 11.25
CA TRP A 239 -20.98 2.42 10.50
C TRP A 239 -21.04 3.79 11.19
N GLY A 240 -22.18 4.14 11.79
CA GLY A 240 -22.34 5.40 12.52
C GLY A 240 -21.49 5.51 13.79
N ASP A 241 -21.07 4.40 14.38
CA ASP A 241 -20.26 4.39 15.60
C ASP A 241 -18.79 4.79 15.32
N LEU A 242 -18.38 4.80 14.06
CA LEU A 242 -17.02 5.19 13.65
C LEU A 242 -16.81 6.71 13.66
N PHE A 243 -17.85 7.50 13.92
CA PHE A 243 -17.83 8.96 13.85
C PHE A 243 -18.22 9.57 15.19
N THR A 244 -17.62 10.71 15.56
CA THR A 244 -18.10 11.48 16.70
C THR A 244 -19.46 12.14 16.40
N PRO A 245 -20.26 12.52 17.40
CA PRO A 245 -21.51 13.26 17.17
C PRO A 245 -21.32 14.52 16.33
N ARG A 246 -20.22 15.26 16.53
CA ARG A 246 -19.88 16.46 15.75
C ARG A 246 -19.50 16.12 14.30
N GLN A 247 -18.73 15.05 14.07
CA GLN A 247 -18.44 14.55 12.72
C GLN A 247 -19.69 14.10 11.98
N LEU A 248 -20.62 13.41 12.66
CA LEU A 248 -21.91 13.02 12.09
C LEU A 248 -22.75 14.23 11.67
N VAL A 249 -22.85 15.27 12.52
CA VAL A 249 -23.55 16.52 12.18
C VAL A 249 -22.92 17.19 10.95
N ALA A 250 -21.59 17.21 10.85
CA ALA A 250 -20.92 17.78 9.67
C ALA A 250 -21.19 16.98 8.40
N LEU A 251 -20.94 15.66 8.42
CA LEU A 251 -21.13 14.80 7.25
C LEU A 251 -22.57 14.76 6.76
N THR A 252 -23.55 14.74 7.67
CA THR A 252 -24.98 14.83 7.32
C THR A 252 -25.32 16.18 6.70
N THR A 253 -24.89 17.30 7.31
CA THR A 253 -25.12 18.64 6.77
C THR A 253 -24.58 18.77 5.35
N PHE A 254 -23.35 18.33 5.10
CA PHE A 254 -22.76 18.37 3.77
C PHE A 254 -23.47 17.43 2.79
N SER A 255 -23.86 16.22 3.22
CA SER A 255 -24.58 15.26 2.36
C SER A 255 -25.95 15.81 1.93
N ASP A 256 -26.68 16.45 2.84
CA ASP A 256 -27.99 17.04 2.56
C ASP A 256 -27.87 18.24 1.61
N LEU A 257 -26.83 19.06 1.79
CA LEU A 257 -26.53 20.20 0.93
C LEU A 257 -26.21 19.80 -0.52
N VAL A 258 -25.79 18.56 -0.81
CA VAL A 258 -25.67 18.07 -2.20
C VAL A 258 -27.02 18.08 -2.90
N GLY A 259 -28.09 17.72 -2.21
CA GLY A 259 -29.46 17.77 -2.73
C GLY A 259 -29.89 19.20 -3.05
N GLU A 260 -29.65 20.14 -2.14
CA GLU A 260 -29.94 21.57 -2.34
C GLU A 260 -29.10 22.19 -3.47
N ALA A 261 -27.79 21.87 -3.51
CA ALA A 261 -26.89 22.32 -4.57
C ALA A 261 -27.39 21.85 -5.93
N ARG A 262 -27.80 20.59 -6.05
CA ARG A 262 -28.33 20.01 -7.31
C ARG A 262 -29.54 20.77 -7.82
N GLU A 263 -30.50 21.13 -6.96
CA GLU A 263 -31.65 21.94 -7.40
C GLU A 263 -31.21 23.33 -7.88
N ARG A 264 -30.27 23.97 -7.18
CA ARG A 264 -29.70 25.25 -7.58
C ARG A 264 -28.99 25.17 -8.93
N ILE A 265 -28.16 24.16 -9.13
CA ILE A 265 -27.45 23.91 -10.40
C ILE A 265 -28.44 23.70 -11.54
N ARG A 266 -29.54 22.98 -11.31
CA ARG A 266 -30.57 22.74 -12.32
C ARG A 266 -31.24 24.04 -12.75
N GLN A 267 -31.55 24.92 -11.80
CA GLN A 267 -32.13 26.25 -12.07
C GLN A 267 -31.14 27.15 -12.83
N ASP A 268 -29.89 27.18 -12.40
CA ASP A 268 -28.83 27.96 -13.06
C ASP A 268 -28.55 27.43 -14.48
N ALA A 269 -28.57 26.11 -14.68
CA ALA A 269 -28.47 25.48 -16.01
C ALA A 269 -29.63 25.85 -16.94
N LEU A 270 -30.86 25.90 -16.43
CA LEU A 270 -32.02 26.40 -17.19
C LEU A 270 -31.86 27.87 -17.56
N ALA A 271 -31.44 28.71 -16.62
CA ALA A 271 -31.21 30.14 -16.84
C ALA A 271 -30.06 30.39 -17.83
N ALA A 272 -29.05 29.52 -17.84
CA ALA A 272 -27.94 29.52 -18.80
C ALA A 272 -28.34 29.04 -20.21
N GLY A 273 -29.59 28.60 -20.40
CA GLY A 273 -30.13 28.20 -21.70
C GLY A 273 -29.77 26.77 -22.12
N LEU A 274 -29.44 25.88 -21.19
CA LEU A 274 -29.24 24.46 -21.55
C LEU A 274 -30.56 23.85 -22.03
N PRO A 275 -30.58 23.18 -23.20
CA PRO A 275 -31.79 22.52 -23.70
C PRO A 275 -32.28 21.44 -22.73
N ASP A 276 -33.55 21.51 -22.35
CA ASP A 276 -34.14 20.56 -21.42
C ASP A 276 -34.62 19.30 -22.14
N ASP A 277 -33.98 18.17 -21.85
CA ASP A 277 -34.39 16.85 -22.35
C ASP A 277 -35.18 16.03 -21.32
N THR A 278 -35.51 16.63 -20.16
CA THR A 278 -36.29 16.04 -19.04
C THR A 278 -35.70 14.76 -18.43
N ARG A 279 -34.52 14.32 -18.87
CA ARG A 279 -33.89 13.06 -18.46
C ARG A 279 -32.79 13.30 -17.44
N GLY A 280 -32.75 12.45 -16.42
CA GLY A 280 -31.62 12.35 -15.51
C GLY A 280 -30.38 11.73 -16.17
N LEU A 281 -29.27 11.82 -15.47
CA LEU A 281 -27.95 11.33 -15.86
C LEU A 281 -27.93 9.81 -16.02
N GLU A 282 -28.56 9.05 -15.12
CA GLU A 282 -28.69 7.58 -15.20
C GLU A 282 -29.49 7.18 -16.46
N ALA A 283 -30.50 7.96 -16.84
CA ALA A 283 -31.29 7.77 -18.07
C ALA A 283 -30.60 8.29 -19.35
N GLY A 284 -29.32 8.67 -19.26
CA GLY A 284 -28.51 9.12 -20.38
C GLY A 284 -28.76 10.56 -20.82
N GLY A 285 -29.47 11.37 -20.02
CA GLY A 285 -29.77 12.77 -20.30
C GLY A 285 -28.53 13.66 -20.45
N THR A 286 -28.72 14.83 -21.05
CA THR A 286 -27.67 15.86 -21.23
C THR A 286 -28.15 17.28 -20.97
N GLY A 287 -29.42 17.46 -20.60
CA GLY A 287 -30.01 18.74 -20.23
C GLY A 287 -29.70 19.18 -18.79
N PRO A 288 -30.41 20.20 -18.28
CA PRO A 288 -30.21 20.77 -16.95
C PRO A 288 -30.24 19.77 -15.81
N GLN A 289 -31.17 18.80 -15.84
CA GLN A 289 -31.29 17.76 -14.81
C GLN A 289 -30.02 16.89 -14.76
N ALA A 290 -29.62 16.33 -15.91
CA ALA A 290 -28.42 15.49 -15.99
C ALA A 290 -27.13 16.26 -15.65
N TYR A 291 -27.05 17.54 -16.02
CA TYR A 291 -25.93 18.41 -15.67
C TYR A 291 -25.83 18.63 -14.16
N ALA A 292 -26.95 18.95 -13.51
CA ALA A 292 -27.02 19.12 -12.08
C ALA A 292 -26.65 17.85 -11.31
N GLU A 293 -27.15 16.70 -11.79
CA GLU A 293 -26.78 15.40 -11.24
C GLU A 293 -25.29 15.11 -11.43
N ALA A 294 -24.70 15.46 -12.58
CA ALA A 294 -23.28 15.30 -12.84
C ALA A 294 -22.42 16.12 -11.88
N VAL A 295 -22.72 17.40 -11.67
CA VAL A 295 -22.00 18.22 -10.68
C VAL A 295 -22.18 17.65 -9.28
N SER A 296 -23.40 17.20 -8.92
CA SER A 296 -23.69 16.63 -7.60
C SER A 296 -22.88 15.35 -7.30
N VAL A 297 -22.60 14.51 -8.31
CA VAL A 297 -21.71 13.34 -8.17
C VAL A 297 -20.33 13.76 -7.67
N TYR A 298 -19.75 14.81 -8.25
CA TYR A 298 -18.41 15.26 -7.88
C TYR A 298 -18.38 16.01 -6.54
N LEU A 299 -19.47 16.70 -6.18
CA LEU A 299 -19.65 17.22 -4.82
C LEU A 299 -19.72 16.08 -3.80
N ALA A 300 -20.46 15.00 -4.10
CA ALA A 300 -20.54 13.82 -3.25
C ALA A 300 -19.19 13.10 -3.12
N PHE A 301 -18.35 13.06 -4.16
CA PHE A 301 -16.99 12.53 -4.04
C PHE A 301 -16.07 13.36 -3.16
N ALA A 302 -16.25 14.69 -3.10
CA ALA A 302 -15.51 15.50 -2.16
C ALA A 302 -15.88 15.14 -0.72
N ILE A 303 -17.17 14.86 -0.45
CA ILE A 303 -17.64 14.37 0.85
C ILE A 303 -17.09 12.98 1.13
N ASP A 304 -17.20 12.05 0.18
CA ASP A 304 -16.68 10.69 0.29
C ASP A 304 -15.19 10.67 0.68
N LYS A 305 -14.40 11.53 0.03
CA LYS A 305 -13.00 11.75 0.36
C LYS A 305 -12.82 12.35 1.76
N SER A 306 -13.69 13.26 2.18
CA SER A 306 -13.70 13.81 3.55
C SER A 306 -14.03 12.76 4.60
N VAL A 307 -14.89 11.77 4.33
CA VAL A 307 -15.21 10.69 5.28
C VAL A 307 -13.93 9.99 5.77
N ASP A 308 -12.95 9.78 4.88
CA ASP A 308 -11.64 9.17 5.21
C ASP A 308 -10.81 10.04 6.19
N TYR A 309 -11.09 11.34 6.29
CA TYR A 309 -10.43 12.28 7.21
C TYR A 309 -11.29 12.70 8.41
N TRP A 310 -12.59 12.39 8.38
CA TRP A 310 -13.58 12.88 9.36
C TRP A 310 -14.18 11.73 10.16
N SER A 311 -13.41 10.68 10.44
CA SER A 311 -13.82 9.61 11.36
C SER A 311 -13.08 9.71 12.69
N SER A 312 -13.55 8.97 13.69
CA SER A 312 -12.89 8.81 14.99
C SER A 312 -11.75 7.77 14.95
N LEU A 313 -11.35 7.34 13.75
CA LEU A 313 -10.23 6.45 13.47
C LEU A 313 -9.06 7.18 12.76
N CYS A 314 -9.11 8.50 12.64
CA CYS A 314 -8.04 9.29 12.06
C CYS A 314 -6.92 9.54 13.10
N PRO A 315 -5.65 9.15 12.83
CA PRO A 315 -4.54 9.46 13.74
C PRO A 315 -4.08 10.93 13.61
N TRP A 316 -3.40 11.45 14.62
CA TRP A 316 -2.56 12.64 14.46
C TRP A 316 -1.17 12.23 13.98
N LEU A 317 -0.71 12.76 12.85
CA LEU A 317 0.65 12.52 12.38
C LEU A 317 1.57 13.58 12.99
N ASN A 318 2.29 13.24 14.06
CA ASN A 318 3.13 14.17 14.82
C ASN A 318 4.58 14.33 14.28
N GLN A 319 4.89 13.69 13.15
CA GLN A 319 6.23 13.70 12.56
C GLN A 319 6.54 15.07 11.94
N PRO A 320 7.82 15.50 11.85
CA PRO A 320 8.18 16.90 11.53
C PRO A 320 7.72 17.41 10.16
N LYS A 321 7.39 16.51 9.23
CA LYS A 321 6.89 16.83 7.88
C LYS A 321 5.37 16.73 7.74
N ASN A 322 4.70 16.15 8.73
CA ASN A 322 3.36 15.61 8.59
C ASN A 322 2.40 16.11 9.69
N GLU A 323 2.65 17.22 10.41
CA GLU A 323 1.75 17.78 11.46
C GLU A 323 0.32 18.09 10.96
N ILE A 324 -0.44 17.02 10.69
CA ILE A 324 -1.72 16.94 9.98
C ILE A 324 -2.53 15.74 10.49
N VAL A 325 -3.84 15.78 10.23
CA VAL A 325 -4.75 14.66 10.45
C VAL A 325 -4.44 13.57 9.41
N GLY A 326 -4.20 12.35 9.89
CA GLY A 326 -4.03 11.17 9.05
C GLY A 326 -5.38 10.59 8.62
N LYS A 327 -5.32 9.68 7.65
CA LYS A 327 -6.50 9.01 7.09
C LYS A 327 -6.96 7.85 7.97
N THR A 328 -8.24 7.54 7.89
CA THR A 328 -8.85 6.30 8.41
C THR A 328 -8.20 5.10 7.73
N PHE A 329 -8.13 5.14 6.40
CA PHE A 329 -7.48 4.10 5.59
C PHE A 329 -5.99 4.39 5.38
N GLY A 330 -5.21 4.33 6.46
CA GLY A 330 -3.74 4.18 6.37
C GLY A 330 -3.30 2.77 5.92
N ARG A 331 -4.23 1.81 5.97
CA ARG A 331 -4.15 0.43 5.48
C ARG A 331 -5.57 -0.05 5.14
N GLN A 332 -5.72 -1.21 4.50
CA GLN A 332 -7.01 -1.79 4.11
C GLN A 332 -7.74 -2.47 5.30
N ALA A 333 -7.92 -1.75 6.41
CA ALA A 333 -8.57 -2.23 7.63
C ALA A 333 -9.12 -1.07 8.47
N LEU A 334 -9.89 -1.40 9.50
CA LEU A 334 -10.50 -0.44 10.43
C LEU A 334 -10.04 -0.73 11.87
N PRO A 335 -8.72 -0.70 12.18
CA PRO A 335 -8.23 -0.99 13.51
C PRO A 335 -8.71 0.05 14.52
N MET A 336 -8.78 -0.35 15.78
CA MET A 336 -9.12 0.57 16.87
C MET A 336 -8.05 1.66 17.02
N MET A 337 -8.49 2.92 17.06
CA MET A 337 -7.67 4.08 17.38
C MET A 337 -7.97 4.58 18.79
N TRP A 338 -6.94 4.61 19.64
CA TRP A 338 -7.04 4.93 21.06
C TRP A 338 -7.11 6.45 21.29
N ASP A 339 -6.12 7.14 20.75
CA ASP A 339 -6.12 8.57 20.55
C ASP A 339 -6.35 8.88 19.06
N TYR A 340 -7.18 9.88 18.78
CA TYR A 340 -7.59 10.25 17.43
C TYR A 340 -7.63 11.76 17.24
N ALA A 341 -7.42 12.19 16.01
CA ALA A 341 -7.52 13.57 15.58
C ALA A 341 -8.85 13.80 14.89
N GLU A 342 -9.64 14.73 15.42
CA GLU A 342 -10.84 15.23 14.78
C GLU A 342 -10.50 16.51 14.01
N ALA A 343 -10.60 16.45 12.67
CA ALA A 343 -10.34 17.60 11.81
C ALA A 343 -11.41 18.69 11.95
N ASN A 344 -11.01 19.95 11.86
CA ASN A 344 -11.95 21.04 11.61
C ASN A 344 -12.30 21.08 10.12
N VAL A 345 -13.60 20.99 9.82
CA VAL A 345 -14.13 20.92 8.46
C VAL A 345 -14.07 22.26 7.70
N PHE A 346 -13.72 23.36 8.39
CA PHE A 346 -13.66 24.73 7.87
C PHE A 346 -12.26 25.38 7.97
N CYS A 347 -11.22 24.64 8.36
CA CYS A 347 -9.95 25.26 8.76
C CYS A 347 -9.02 25.72 7.63
N GLY A 348 -9.35 25.47 6.36
CA GLY A 348 -8.37 25.52 5.27
C GLY A 348 -7.33 24.39 5.37
N GLY A 349 -6.99 23.76 4.25
CA GLY A 349 -6.03 22.64 4.21
C GLY A 349 -6.68 21.25 4.27
N GLY A 350 -5.90 20.20 4.61
CA GLY A 350 -6.29 18.80 4.36
C GLY A 350 -7.57 18.30 5.05
N GLY A 351 -8.01 18.96 6.13
CA GLY A 351 -9.26 18.67 6.82
C GLY A 351 -10.49 19.42 6.30
N ASP A 352 -10.30 20.43 5.43
CA ASP A 352 -11.39 21.26 4.89
C ASP A 352 -11.97 20.64 3.62
N ILE A 353 -13.29 20.72 3.46
CA ILE A 353 -14.02 20.24 2.29
C ILE A 353 -13.56 20.92 0.99
N VAL A 354 -13.15 22.19 1.03
CA VAL A 354 -12.67 22.94 -0.15
C VAL A 354 -11.40 22.34 -0.72
N THR A 355 -10.52 21.80 0.14
CA THR A 355 -9.33 21.10 -0.33
C THR A 355 -9.70 19.82 -1.08
N GLN A 356 -10.71 19.09 -0.59
CA GLN A 356 -11.20 17.89 -1.27
C GLN A 356 -11.88 18.23 -2.61
N LEU A 357 -12.68 19.29 -2.64
CA LEU A 357 -13.29 19.83 -3.87
C LEU A 357 -12.23 20.22 -4.91
N GLU A 358 -11.14 20.85 -4.49
CA GLU A 358 -10.06 21.22 -5.41
C GLU A 358 -9.34 19.98 -5.96
N TYR A 359 -9.14 18.93 -5.16
CA TYR A 359 -8.57 17.67 -5.66
C TYR A 359 -9.49 17.00 -6.69
N VAL A 360 -10.79 16.93 -6.41
CA VAL A 360 -11.77 16.37 -7.36
C VAL A 360 -11.79 17.19 -8.66
N SER A 361 -11.80 18.53 -8.55
CA SER A 361 -11.83 19.44 -9.70
C SER A 361 -10.55 19.34 -10.54
N LYS A 362 -9.37 19.25 -9.92
CA LYS A 362 -8.10 19.01 -10.64
C LYS A 362 -8.11 17.69 -11.38
N TYR A 363 -8.62 16.62 -10.76
CA TYR A 363 -8.71 15.30 -11.40
C TYR A 363 -9.66 15.33 -12.60
N LEU A 364 -10.81 15.99 -12.48
CA LEU A 364 -11.74 16.21 -13.60
C LEU A 364 -11.05 16.85 -14.81
N VAL A 365 -10.28 17.91 -14.57
CA VAL A 365 -9.51 18.58 -15.63
C VAL A 365 -8.47 17.65 -16.23
N LEU A 366 -7.70 16.93 -15.41
CA LEU A 366 -6.66 16.01 -15.87
C LEU A 366 -7.21 14.86 -16.72
N CYS A 367 -8.33 14.27 -16.31
CA CYS A 367 -8.98 13.17 -17.03
C CYS A 367 -9.68 13.62 -18.31
N SER A 368 -9.93 14.92 -18.48
CA SER A 368 -10.61 15.46 -19.64
C SER A 368 -9.80 15.48 -20.94
N VAL A 369 -8.55 15.00 -20.90
CA VAL A 369 -7.72 14.74 -22.09
C VAL A 369 -8.24 13.54 -22.89
N ALA A 370 -8.95 12.60 -22.23
CA ALA A 370 -9.58 11.48 -22.89
C ALA A 370 -10.81 11.94 -23.69
N ARG A 371 -10.72 11.93 -25.01
CA ARG A 371 -11.82 12.30 -25.93
C ARG A 371 -12.75 11.14 -26.29
N GLY A 372 -12.40 9.92 -25.86
CA GLY A 372 -13.17 8.72 -26.16
C GLY A 372 -14.47 8.63 -25.36
N LEU A 373 -15.52 8.08 -25.97
CA LEU A 373 -16.71 7.66 -25.25
C LEU A 373 -16.39 6.37 -24.48
N GLY A 374 -16.58 6.39 -23.17
CA GLY A 374 -16.50 5.21 -22.30
C GLY A 374 -17.87 4.87 -21.72
N VAL A 375 -18.06 3.62 -21.29
CA VAL A 375 -19.25 3.14 -20.60
C VAL A 375 -18.83 2.30 -19.40
N ALA A 376 -19.49 2.48 -18.25
CA ALA A 376 -19.28 1.70 -17.05
C ALA A 376 -20.60 1.05 -16.63
N VAL A 377 -20.59 -0.28 -16.45
CA VAL A 377 -21.78 -1.05 -16.07
C VAL A 377 -21.39 -2.05 -14.99
N GLN A 378 -22.26 -2.24 -14.01
CA GLN A 378 -22.13 -3.31 -13.05
C GLN A 378 -22.64 -4.61 -13.68
N ALA A 379 -21.81 -5.66 -13.69
CA ALA A 379 -22.21 -6.99 -14.11
C ALA A 379 -21.38 -8.04 -13.38
N ASP A 380 -21.97 -9.21 -13.16
CA ASP A 380 -21.27 -10.38 -12.62
C ASP A 380 -20.29 -10.94 -13.65
N ALA A 381 -19.01 -11.00 -13.29
CA ALA A 381 -17.93 -11.48 -14.15
C ALA A 381 -18.11 -12.93 -14.62
N GLN A 382 -18.82 -13.77 -13.84
CA GLN A 382 -19.08 -15.17 -14.16
C GLN A 382 -20.12 -15.35 -15.26
N THR A 383 -20.98 -14.34 -15.50
CA THR A 383 -22.16 -14.47 -16.38
C THR A 383 -22.29 -13.38 -17.45
N GLN A 384 -21.60 -12.25 -17.32
CA GLN A 384 -21.70 -11.10 -18.23
C GLN A 384 -21.42 -11.42 -19.71
N GLU A 385 -22.02 -10.65 -20.64
CA GLU A 385 -21.79 -10.71 -22.10
C GLU A 385 -21.10 -9.47 -22.67
N ILE A 386 -20.84 -8.49 -21.82
CA ILE A 386 -20.23 -7.21 -22.16
C ILE A 386 -18.87 -7.41 -22.86
N SER A 387 -18.11 -8.44 -22.51
CA SER A 387 -16.79 -8.72 -23.09
C SER A 387 -16.82 -9.32 -24.49
N ALA A 388 -17.99 -9.64 -25.06
CA ALA A 388 -18.11 -10.33 -26.35
C ALA A 388 -17.34 -9.61 -27.47
N ARG A 389 -16.38 -10.32 -28.08
CA ARG A 389 -15.50 -9.88 -29.17
C ARG A 389 -14.66 -8.64 -28.84
N LYS A 390 -14.35 -8.40 -27.57
CA LYS A 390 -13.53 -7.25 -27.13
C LYS A 390 -12.10 -7.65 -26.76
N VAL A 391 -11.21 -6.67 -26.80
CA VAL A 391 -9.93 -6.75 -26.08
C VAL A 391 -10.23 -6.61 -24.60
N ILE A 392 -9.69 -7.53 -23.80
CA ILE A 392 -9.99 -7.61 -22.37
C ILE A 392 -8.73 -7.29 -21.59
N SER A 393 -8.85 -6.29 -20.71
CA SER A 393 -7.84 -5.87 -19.77
C SER A 393 -8.52 -5.71 -18.42
N THR A 394 -8.13 -6.53 -17.43
CA THR A 394 -8.91 -6.70 -16.18
C THR A 394 -8.02 -6.83 -14.95
N ASP A 395 -8.53 -6.39 -13.81
CA ASP A 395 -7.87 -6.46 -12.49
C ASP A 395 -8.81 -7.17 -11.51
N PRO A 396 -8.71 -8.51 -11.35
CA PRO A 396 -9.58 -9.29 -10.49
C PRO A 396 -9.26 -9.11 -8.99
N PRO A 397 -10.20 -9.42 -8.08
CA PRO A 397 -9.97 -9.33 -6.64
C PRO A 397 -8.79 -10.20 -6.15
N TYR A 398 -8.02 -9.66 -5.19
CA TYR A 398 -6.78 -10.28 -4.68
C TYR A 398 -7.01 -11.28 -3.55
N TYR A 399 -7.63 -12.41 -3.86
CA TYR A 399 -7.78 -13.56 -2.96
C TYR A 399 -8.29 -13.18 -1.56
N ASP A 400 -7.46 -13.23 -0.51
CA ASP A 400 -7.78 -12.90 0.88
C ASP A 400 -7.15 -11.57 1.37
N ASN A 401 -6.52 -10.80 0.47
CA ASN A 401 -5.76 -9.61 0.82
C ASN A 401 -6.69 -8.44 1.20
N ILE A 402 -7.80 -8.26 0.48
CA ILE A 402 -8.73 -7.14 0.65
C ILE A 402 -10.17 -7.64 0.60
N GLY A 403 -10.98 -7.28 1.61
CA GLY A 403 -12.44 -7.39 1.55
C GLY A 403 -13.03 -6.10 0.97
N TYR A 404 -13.10 -5.98 -0.35
CA TYR A 404 -13.53 -4.74 -1.01
C TYR A 404 -15.00 -4.41 -0.70
N ALA A 405 -15.88 -5.41 -0.75
CA ALA A 405 -17.31 -5.22 -0.48
C ALA A 405 -17.59 -4.87 0.99
N ASP A 406 -16.72 -5.34 1.90
CA ASP A 406 -16.79 -5.04 3.32
C ASP A 406 -16.33 -3.61 3.62
N LEU A 407 -15.21 -3.19 3.04
CA LEU A 407 -14.64 -1.86 3.27
C LEU A 407 -15.37 -0.75 2.50
N SER A 408 -15.92 -1.05 1.32
CA SER A 408 -16.65 -0.06 0.51
C SER A 408 -17.94 0.40 1.17
N ASP A 409 -18.55 -0.39 2.06
CA ASP A 409 -19.74 0.04 2.80
C ASP A 409 -19.49 1.30 3.65
N PHE A 410 -18.27 1.49 4.14
CA PHE A 410 -17.85 2.70 4.87
C PHE A 410 -18.15 3.98 4.08
N PHE A 411 -17.95 3.94 2.77
CA PHE A 411 -18.19 5.03 1.83
C PHE A 411 -19.62 4.99 1.26
N TYR A 412 -20.10 3.79 0.91
CA TYR A 412 -21.40 3.56 0.29
C TYR A 412 -22.56 4.16 1.11
N VAL A 413 -22.54 4.05 2.45
CA VAL A 413 -23.62 4.58 3.28
C VAL A 413 -23.78 6.10 3.16
N TRP A 414 -22.69 6.84 2.96
CA TRP A 414 -22.69 8.29 2.78
C TRP A 414 -23.04 8.68 1.35
N LEU A 415 -22.46 8.00 0.36
CA LEU A 415 -22.82 8.19 -1.04
C LEU A 415 -24.30 7.90 -1.27
N ARG A 416 -24.84 6.84 -0.67
CA ARG A 416 -26.26 6.50 -0.76
C ARG A 416 -27.15 7.61 -0.20
N ASN A 417 -26.75 8.28 0.88
CA ASN A 417 -27.55 9.35 1.47
C ASN A 417 -27.77 10.51 0.49
N SER A 418 -26.74 10.90 -0.27
CA SER A 418 -26.80 12.02 -1.22
C SER A 418 -27.17 11.62 -2.65
N MET A 419 -26.82 10.41 -3.09
CA MET A 419 -26.85 9.98 -4.51
C MET A 419 -27.93 8.95 -4.85
N ARG A 420 -28.75 8.51 -3.89
CA ARG A 420 -29.85 7.56 -4.16
C ARG A 420 -30.91 8.10 -5.12
N GLN A 421 -31.19 9.41 -5.11
CA GLN A 421 -32.19 9.98 -6.02
C GLN A 421 -31.68 10.08 -7.48
N PRO A 422 -30.44 10.56 -7.76
CA PRO A 422 -29.89 10.53 -9.12
C PRO A 422 -29.60 9.13 -9.67
N PHE A 423 -29.25 8.17 -8.80
CA PHE A 423 -28.90 6.80 -9.19
C PHE A 423 -29.66 5.76 -8.35
N PRO A 424 -31.00 5.68 -8.50
CA PRO A 424 -31.81 4.75 -7.73
C PRO A 424 -31.42 3.28 -7.96
N THR A 425 -30.90 2.94 -9.13
CA THR A 425 -30.47 1.57 -9.44
C THR A 425 -29.19 1.21 -8.69
N LEU A 426 -28.17 2.07 -8.73
CA LEU A 426 -26.88 1.83 -8.07
C LEU A 426 -26.99 1.82 -6.54
N PHE A 427 -27.92 2.59 -5.97
CA PHE A 427 -28.10 2.75 -4.52
C PHE A 427 -29.38 2.09 -4.00
N ALA A 428 -29.90 1.09 -4.71
CA ALA A 428 -31.14 0.39 -4.35
C ALA A 428 -31.02 -0.34 -3.01
N THR A 429 -29.89 -1.01 -2.76
CA THR A 429 -29.64 -1.82 -1.57
C THR A 429 -29.15 -0.97 -0.38
N MET A 430 -29.22 -1.52 0.83
CA MET A 430 -28.71 -0.86 2.04
C MET A 430 -27.19 -0.97 2.21
N SER A 431 -26.58 -1.98 1.61
CA SER A 431 -25.14 -2.25 1.56
C SER A 431 -24.77 -2.79 0.19
N VAL A 432 -23.47 -2.76 -0.17
CA VAL A 432 -23.03 -3.31 -1.45
C VAL A 432 -23.17 -4.84 -1.49
N PRO A 433 -23.34 -5.47 -2.68
CA PRO A 433 -23.39 -6.93 -2.80
C PRO A 433 -22.11 -7.59 -2.28
N LYS A 434 -22.28 -8.74 -1.65
CA LYS A 434 -21.27 -9.37 -0.79
C LYS A 434 -21.10 -10.86 -1.12
N ALA A 435 -22.18 -11.54 -1.46
CA ALA A 435 -22.18 -12.96 -1.79
C ALA A 435 -21.44 -13.25 -3.09
N GLU A 436 -21.51 -12.33 -4.05
CA GLU A 436 -20.91 -12.45 -5.38
C GLU A 436 -19.44 -12.00 -5.43
N GLU A 437 -18.91 -11.43 -4.35
CA GLU A 437 -17.52 -10.97 -4.31
C GLU A 437 -16.57 -12.17 -4.26
N LEU A 438 -15.75 -12.34 -5.29
CA LEU A 438 -14.76 -13.42 -5.39
C LEU A 438 -13.52 -13.17 -4.53
N VAL A 439 -13.67 -13.30 -3.21
CA VAL A 439 -12.58 -13.23 -2.22
C VAL A 439 -12.56 -14.48 -1.32
N ALA A 440 -11.37 -14.90 -0.90
CA ALA A 440 -11.13 -16.08 -0.08
C ALA A 440 -11.16 -15.77 1.43
N THR A 441 -12.20 -15.09 1.87
CA THR A 441 -12.35 -14.65 3.26
C THR A 441 -12.97 -15.74 4.14
N ALA A 442 -12.15 -16.41 4.96
CA ALA A 442 -12.58 -17.57 5.77
C ALA A 442 -13.83 -17.34 6.64
N TYR A 443 -13.99 -16.14 7.23
CA TYR A 443 -15.14 -15.87 8.10
C TYR A 443 -16.48 -15.83 7.35
N ARG A 444 -16.47 -15.56 6.03
CA ARG A 444 -17.67 -15.50 5.18
C ARG A 444 -18.09 -16.88 4.68
N HIS A 445 -17.11 -17.79 4.56
CA HIS A 445 -17.28 -19.13 4.00
C HIS A 445 -17.21 -20.25 5.05
N GLY A 446 -17.07 -19.90 6.33
CA GLY A 446 -17.04 -20.83 7.47
C GLY A 446 -15.68 -21.46 7.75
N SER A 447 -14.87 -21.73 6.72
CA SER A 447 -13.50 -22.22 6.86
C SER A 447 -12.56 -21.67 5.77
N ARG A 448 -11.25 -21.85 5.96
CA ARG A 448 -10.24 -21.46 4.95
C ARG A 448 -10.40 -22.29 3.68
N GLU A 449 -10.64 -23.59 3.82
CA GLU A 449 -10.80 -24.53 2.72
C GLU A 449 -12.05 -24.23 1.90
N ALA A 450 -13.15 -23.89 2.57
CA ALA A 450 -14.38 -23.48 1.89
C ALA A 450 -14.20 -22.16 1.13
N ALA A 451 -13.47 -21.20 1.71
CA ALA A 451 -13.16 -19.92 1.08
C ALA A 451 -12.26 -20.08 -0.15
N GLU A 452 -11.23 -20.91 -0.05
CA GLU A 452 -10.32 -21.24 -1.15
C GLU A 452 -11.08 -21.90 -2.30
N LYS A 453 -11.95 -22.88 -2.00
CA LYS A 453 -12.78 -23.55 -2.99
C LYS A 453 -13.76 -22.60 -3.67
N PHE A 454 -14.40 -21.72 -2.91
CA PHE A 454 -15.29 -20.69 -3.45
C PHE A 454 -14.55 -19.78 -4.43
N PHE A 455 -13.39 -19.25 -4.02
CA PHE A 455 -12.57 -18.38 -4.86
C PHE A 455 -12.10 -19.12 -6.13
N LEU A 456 -11.53 -20.32 -6.00
CA LEU A 456 -11.02 -21.09 -7.13
C LEU A 456 -12.10 -21.33 -8.17
N LEU A 457 -13.26 -21.87 -7.77
CA LEU A 457 -14.34 -22.20 -8.68
C LEU A 457 -14.94 -20.96 -9.35
N GLY A 458 -15.22 -19.91 -8.57
CA GLY A 458 -15.78 -18.66 -9.09
C GLY A 458 -14.81 -17.94 -10.02
N MET A 459 -13.52 -17.90 -9.67
CA MET A 459 -12.48 -17.32 -10.52
C MET A 459 -12.27 -18.12 -11.79
N THR A 460 -12.27 -19.46 -11.74
CA THR A 460 -12.23 -20.32 -12.93
C THR A 460 -13.39 -19.98 -13.85
N GLN A 461 -14.61 -19.89 -13.34
CA GLN A 461 -15.80 -19.56 -14.15
C GLN A 461 -15.71 -18.16 -14.76
N ALA A 462 -15.25 -17.15 -14.00
CA ALA A 462 -15.03 -15.81 -14.52
C ALA A 462 -14.00 -15.80 -15.66
N MET A 463 -12.87 -16.48 -15.47
CA MET A 463 -11.81 -16.59 -16.50
C MET A 463 -12.28 -17.36 -17.72
N GLU A 464 -13.07 -18.42 -17.55
CA GLU A 464 -13.69 -19.14 -18.67
C GLU A 464 -14.65 -18.24 -19.47
N ARG A 465 -15.44 -17.42 -18.76
CA ARG A 465 -16.37 -16.48 -19.38
C ARG A 465 -15.61 -15.44 -20.19
N LEU A 466 -14.56 -14.84 -19.62
CA LEU A 466 -13.72 -13.89 -20.33
C LEU A 466 -13.01 -14.54 -21.53
N LYS A 467 -12.41 -15.73 -21.38
CA LYS A 467 -11.79 -16.48 -22.48
C LYS A 467 -12.77 -16.73 -23.63
N LYS A 468 -14.01 -17.14 -23.32
CA LYS A 468 -15.03 -17.43 -24.34
C LYS A 468 -15.44 -16.18 -25.11
N LEU A 469 -15.47 -15.04 -24.43
CA LEU A 469 -15.95 -13.78 -25.00
C LEU A 469 -14.85 -12.92 -25.62
N ALA A 470 -13.58 -13.11 -25.25
CA ALA A 470 -12.46 -12.35 -25.77
C ALA A 470 -12.38 -12.36 -27.31
N HIS A 471 -11.88 -11.27 -27.88
CA HIS A 471 -11.51 -11.25 -29.30
C HIS A 471 -10.41 -12.31 -29.57
N PRO A 472 -10.57 -13.19 -30.58
CA PRO A 472 -9.66 -14.33 -30.76
C PRO A 472 -8.23 -13.95 -31.12
N GLU A 473 -8.02 -12.80 -31.75
CA GLU A 473 -6.69 -12.37 -32.21
C GLU A 473 -5.87 -11.68 -31.12
N MET A 474 -6.55 -11.07 -30.14
CA MET A 474 -5.91 -10.23 -29.12
C MET A 474 -5.74 -11.01 -27.82
N PRO A 475 -4.60 -10.83 -27.12
CA PRO A 475 -4.43 -11.44 -25.81
C PRO A 475 -5.36 -10.77 -24.79
N LEU A 476 -5.60 -11.50 -23.69
CA LEU A 476 -6.25 -10.99 -22.50
C LEU A 476 -5.17 -10.58 -21.49
N THR A 477 -5.27 -9.39 -20.91
CA THR A 477 -4.32 -8.92 -19.90
C THR A 477 -4.97 -8.90 -18.52
N ILE A 478 -4.29 -9.50 -17.54
CA ILE A 478 -4.75 -9.62 -16.17
C ILE A 478 -3.73 -8.95 -15.25
N TYR A 479 -4.17 -7.94 -14.51
CA TYR A 479 -3.34 -7.31 -13.49
C TYR A 479 -3.42 -8.14 -12.21
N TYR A 480 -2.27 -8.47 -11.63
CA TYR A 480 -2.23 -9.18 -10.37
C TYR A 480 -1.08 -8.64 -9.53
N ALA A 481 -1.43 -8.15 -8.34
CA ALA A 481 -0.50 -7.69 -7.32
C ALA A 481 -0.70 -8.55 -6.08
N PHE A 482 0.08 -9.61 -5.95
CA PHE A 482 0.09 -10.44 -4.76
C PHE A 482 1.52 -10.61 -4.29
N LYS A 483 1.78 -10.26 -3.03
CA LYS A 483 3.08 -10.49 -2.42
C LYS A 483 3.23 -11.98 -2.24
N GLN A 484 4.27 -12.59 -2.77
CA GLN A 484 4.73 -13.85 -2.21
C GLN A 484 5.17 -13.53 -0.78
N SER A 485 4.25 -13.66 0.17
CA SER A 485 4.59 -13.62 1.57
C SER A 485 5.38 -14.88 1.83
N ASP A 486 6.67 -14.73 2.12
CA ASP A 486 7.41 -15.72 2.88
C ASP A 486 6.72 -15.79 4.25
N THR A 487 5.74 -16.67 4.38
CA THR A 487 5.31 -17.11 5.70
C THR A 487 6.46 -17.92 6.26
N ASP A 488 7.31 -17.27 7.06
CA ASP A 488 8.28 -17.86 7.98
C ASP A 488 7.58 -18.81 8.96
N SER A 489 7.25 -20.00 8.48
CA SER A 489 6.89 -21.13 9.30
C SER A 489 7.53 -22.35 8.67
N ASP A 490 8.16 -23.21 9.48
CA ASP A 490 8.84 -24.46 9.13
C ASP A 490 8.01 -25.48 8.32
N SER A 491 6.80 -25.12 7.87
CA SER A 491 6.06 -25.76 6.81
C SER A 491 6.18 -24.93 5.53
N GLY A 492 6.91 -25.42 4.52
CA GLY A 492 7.11 -24.77 3.21
C GLY A 492 5.82 -24.51 2.41
N THR A 493 5.01 -23.55 2.87
CA THR A 493 3.80 -23.07 2.21
C THR A 493 4.17 -21.95 1.25
N SER A 494 4.25 -22.31 -0.03
CA SER A 494 4.06 -21.38 -1.15
C SER A 494 2.79 -20.55 -0.93
N SER A 495 2.80 -19.30 -1.38
CA SER A 495 1.65 -18.40 -1.34
C SER A 495 0.39 -19.07 -1.95
N THR A 496 -0.59 -19.39 -1.10
CA THR A 496 -1.87 -20.00 -1.54
C THR A 496 -2.60 -19.10 -2.53
N GLY A 497 -2.47 -17.78 -2.43
CA GLY A 497 -3.15 -16.84 -3.33
C GLY A 497 -2.66 -16.90 -4.78
N TRP A 498 -1.34 -16.93 -5.02
CA TRP A 498 -0.78 -17.09 -6.37
C TRP A 498 -1.10 -18.46 -6.96
N GLU A 499 -0.98 -19.50 -6.14
CA GLU A 499 -1.27 -20.88 -6.53
C GLU A 499 -2.72 -21.04 -6.99
N THR A 500 -3.68 -20.67 -6.15
CA THR A 500 -5.12 -20.80 -6.46
C THR A 500 -5.50 -19.96 -7.68
N PHE A 501 -4.93 -18.77 -7.84
CA PHE A 501 -5.23 -17.89 -8.97
C PHE A 501 -4.69 -18.42 -10.31
N LEU A 502 -3.43 -18.84 -10.35
CA LEU A 502 -2.84 -19.45 -11.54
C LEU A 502 -3.50 -20.79 -11.89
N ASP A 503 -3.92 -21.56 -10.87
CA ASP A 503 -4.72 -22.77 -11.08
C ASP A 503 -6.07 -22.42 -11.72
N ALA A 504 -6.73 -21.35 -11.26
CA ALA A 504 -7.98 -20.89 -11.87
C ALA A 504 -7.80 -20.53 -13.36
N ILE A 505 -6.71 -19.84 -13.72
CA ILE A 505 -6.36 -19.50 -15.11
C ILE A 505 -6.11 -20.77 -15.94
N GLY A 506 -5.32 -21.71 -15.41
CA GLY A 506 -4.98 -22.96 -16.08
C GLY A 506 -6.19 -23.85 -16.33
N ARG A 507 -7.07 -24.01 -15.32
CA ARG A 507 -8.36 -24.72 -15.41
C ARG A 507 -9.30 -24.07 -16.39
N ALA A 508 -9.33 -22.74 -16.42
CA ALA A 508 -10.11 -22.00 -17.39
C ALA A 508 -9.63 -22.20 -18.83
N GLY A 509 -8.51 -22.88 -19.08
CA GLY A 509 -8.00 -23.13 -20.43
C GLY A 509 -7.31 -21.91 -21.05
N LEU A 510 -6.81 -21.00 -20.21
CA LEU A 510 -5.90 -19.95 -20.60
C LEU A 510 -4.46 -20.43 -20.41
N GLN A 511 -3.58 -20.00 -21.30
CA GLN A 511 -2.13 -20.13 -21.18
C GLN A 511 -1.53 -18.75 -21.02
N LEU A 512 -0.47 -18.64 -20.22
CA LEU A 512 0.35 -17.45 -20.13
C LEU A 512 1.30 -17.41 -21.33
N VAL A 513 1.41 -16.26 -21.95
CA VAL A 513 2.30 -16.02 -23.10
C VAL A 513 3.27 -14.87 -22.87
N GLY A 514 3.18 -14.21 -21.72
CA GLY A 514 4.09 -13.16 -21.31
C GLY A 514 3.69 -12.55 -19.98
N THR A 515 4.61 -11.82 -19.39
CA THR A 515 4.39 -11.07 -18.15
C THR A 515 5.11 -9.75 -18.20
N TRP A 516 4.44 -8.69 -17.73
CA TRP A 516 5.01 -7.34 -17.72
C TRP A 516 5.00 -6.78 -16.31
N PRO A 517 6.16 -6.40 -15.76
CA PRO A 517 6.20 -5.68 -14.50
C PRO A 517 5.67 -4.26 -14.71
N MET A 518 4.81 -3.81 -13.80
CA MET A 518 4.25 -2.47 -13.80
C MET A 518 4.49 -1.80 -12.46
N ARG A 519 5.18 -0.66 -12.48
CA ARG A 519 5.39 0.15 -11.28
C ARG A 519 4.16 1.02 -11.02
N THR A 520 3.44 0.70 -9.96
CA THR A 520 2.18 1.36 -9.58
C THR A 520 2.31 2.29 -8.37
N GLU A 521 3.39 2.16 -7.59
CA GLU A 521 3.54 2.85 -6.30
C GLU A 521 4.26 4.19 -6.37
N ARG A 522 3.86 5.14 -5.51
CA ARG A 522 4.57 6.42 -5.35
C ARG A 522 5.90 6.20 -4.63
N VAL A 523 6.99 6.74 -5.18
CA VAL A 523 8.37 6.70 -4.63
C VAL A 523 8.46 7.04 -3.13
N ALA A 524 7.54 7.85 -2.59
CA ALA A 524 7.49 8.19 -1.17
C ALA A 524 7.14 7.01 -0.23
N ALA A 525 6.39 6.01 -0.71
CA ALA A 525 6.04 4.81 0.07
C ALA A 525 7.26 3.91 0.37
N PHE A 526 8.32 4.01 -0.46
CA PHE A 526 9.59 3.30 -0.25
C PHE A 526 10.41 3.84 0.93
N LYS A 527 10.11 5.04 1.46
CA LYS A 527 10.88 5.66 2.57
C LYS A 527 10.37 5.28 3.96
N THR A 528 9.17 4.74 4.05
CA THR A 528 8.65 4.12 5.26
C THR A 528 9.02 2.65 5.19
N ASN A 529 9.71 2.10 6.20
CA ASN A 529 10.23 0.74 6.37
C ASN A 529 9.20 -0.42 6.26
N VAL A 530 8.16 -0.23 5.46
CA VAL A 530 7.16 -1.20 5.09
C VAL A 530 7.61 -1.74 3.74
N ASN A 531 7.85 -3.04 3.70
CA ASN A 531 8.33 -3.78 2.54
C ASN A 531 7.17 -3.89 1.51
N VAL A 532 6.84 -2.76 0.87
CA VAL A 532 5.82 -2.56 -0.16
C VAL A 532 6.36 -3.15 -1.48
N LEU A 533 5.56 -3.99 -2.15
CA LEU A 533 5.88 -4.47 -3.49
C LEU A 533 6.17 -3.28 -4.41
N ALA A 534 7.34 -3.26 -5.05
CA ALA A 534 7.71 -2.19 -5.97
C ALA A 534 6.87 -2.22 -7.26
N SER A 535 6.27 -3.37 -7.60
CA SER A 535 5.68 -3.66 -8.90
C SER A 535 4.45 -4.57 -8.81
N SER A 536 3.37 -4.26 -9.54
CA SER A 536 2.32 -5.20 -9.92
C SER A 536 2.75 -5.99 -11.17
N ILE A 537 2.20 -7.18 -11.43
CA ILE A 537 2.51 -7.94 -12.65
C ILE A 537 1.28 -8.00 -13.55
N ILE A 538 1.47 -7.75 -14.84
CA ILE A 538 0.46 -7.96 -15.87
C ILE A 538 0.72 -9.33 -16.48
N LEU A 539 -0.20 -10.27 -16.30
CA LEU A 539 -0.20 -11.56 -16.97
C LEU A 539 -0.85 -11.40 -18.35
N VAL A 540 -0.13 -11.79 -19.41
CA VAL A 540 -0.66 -11.81 -20.77
C VAL A 540 -1.09 -13.23 -21.07
N CYS A 541 -2.38 -13.42 -21.29
CA CYS A 541 -2.99 -14.73 -21.49
C CYS A 541 -3.56 -14.88 -22.90
N ARG A 542 -3.48 -16.10 -23.44
CA ARG A 542 -4.20 -16.50 -24.65
C ARG A 542 -5.01 -17.75 -24.36
N LYS A 543 -6.01 -18.04 -25.20
CA LYS A 543 -6.67 -19.35 -25.20
C LYS A 543 -5.63 -20.43 -25.49
N ARG A 544 -5.57 -21.46 -24.64
CA ARG A 544 -4.77 -22.65 -24.91
C ARG A 544 -5.39 -23.43 -26.08
N PRO A 545 -4.60 -23.88 -27.07
CA PRO A 545 -5.08 -24.76 -28.14
C PRO A 545 -5.74 -26.02 -27.56
N THR A 546 -6.79 -26.52 -28.21
CA THR A 546 -7.51 -27.72 -27.77
C THR A 546 -6.70 -29.00 -27.96
N ASP A 547 -5.70 -28.96 -28.83
CA ASP A 547 -4.74 -30.01 -29.16
C ASP A 547 -3.38 -29.82 -28.44
N ALA A 548 -3.34 -28.98 -27.40
CA ALA A 548 -2.13 -28.78 -26.60
C ALA A 548 -1.63 -30.14 -26.04
N PRO A 549 -0.34 -30.47 -26.17
CA PRO A 549 0.17 -31.77 -25.76
C PRO A 549 0.25 -31.90 -24.24
N THR A 550 0.39 -33.14 -23.79
CA THR A 550 0.75 -33.49 -22.41
C THR A 550 2.21 -33.96 -22.39
N ILE A 551 2.98 -33.49 -21.43
CA ILE A 551 4.41 -33.80 -21.30
C ILE A 551 4.73 -34.37 -19.92
N SER A 552 5.89 -35.01 -19.80
CA SER A 552 6.42 -35.45 -18.50
C SER A 552 7.06 -34.31 -17.71
N ARG A 553 7.12 -34.43 -16.38
CA ARG A 553 7.91 -33.52 -15.51
C ARG A 553 9.35 -33.31 -15.98
N ARG A 554 9.99 -34.36 -16.51
CA ARG A 554 11.37 -34.28 -17.03
C ARG A 554 11.46 -33.35 -18.24
N GLU A 555 10.50 -33.44 -19.15
CA GLU A 555 10.45 -32.56 -20.32
C GLU A 555 10.14 -31.13 -19.92
N PHE A 556 9.25 -30.94 -18.94
CA PHE A 556 8.96 -29.61 -18.39
C PHE A 556 10.20 -28.94 -17.82
N ILE A 557 10.97 -29.65 -16.98
CA ILE A 557 12.23 -29.12 -16.41
C ILE A 557 13.24 -28.80 -17.51
N ARG A 558 13.35 -29.65 -18.55
CA ARG A 558 14.24 -29.40 -19.69
C ARG A 558 13.88 -28.11 -20.43
N GLU A 559 12.59 -27.87 -20.70
CA GLU A 559 12.15 -26.65 -21.37
C GLU A 559 12.28 -25.42 -20.45
N LEU A 560 12.00 -25.58 -19.16
CA LEU A 560 12.21 -24.54 -18.17
C LEU A 560 13.67 -24.06 -18.16
N ASN A 561 14.62 -24.99 -18.13
CA ASN A 561 16.06 -24.70 -18.17
C ASN A 561 16.53 -24.11 -19.51
N ALA A 562 15.74 -24.26 -20.59
CA ALA A 562 16.04 -23.63 -21.87
C ALA A 562 15.50 -22.19 -21.94
N VAL A 563 14.31 -21.95 -21.39
CA VAL A 563 13.58 -20.67 -21.51
C VAL A 563 13.99 -19.66 -20.45
N LEU A 564 14.14 -20.09 -19.19
CA LEU A 564 14.39 -19.15 -18.08
C LEU A 564 15.71 -18.37 -18.20
N PRO A 565 16.83 -18.93 -18.69
CA PRO A 565 18.06 -18.16 -18.87
C PRO A 565 17.91 -16.98 -19.83
N GLU A 566 17.24 -17.20 -20.97
CA GLU A 566 16.99 -16.14 -21.96
C GLU A 566 16.02 -15.08 -21.41
N ALA A 567 14.96 -15.51 -20.73
CA ALA A 567 14.01 -14.58 -20.12
C ALA A 567 14.65 -13.72 -19.01
N LEU A 568 15.55 -14.31 -18.21
CA LEU A 568 16.31 -13.58 -17.20
C LEU A 568 17.24 -12.55 -17.84
N ASP A 569 17.90 -12.92 -18.94
CA ASP A 569 18.76 -12.03 -19.71
C ASP A 569 17.98 -10.86 -20.33
N GLU A 570 16.79 -11.09 -20.89
CA GLU A 570 15.90 -10.01 -21.36
C GLU A 570 15.43 -9.08 -20.23
N MET A 571 15.13 -9.62 -19.06
CA MET A 571 14.67 -8.84 -17.90
C MET A 571 15.77 -7.98 -17.27
N THR A 572 17.03 -8.32 -17.52
CA THR A 572 18.21 -7.68 -16.91
C THR A 572 18.98 -6.81 -17.89
N LYS A 573 18.88 -7.07 -19.20
CA LYS A 573 19.43 -6.22 -20.27
C LYS A 573 18.78 -4.84 -20.22
N GLY A 574 19.63 -3.82 -20.05
CA GLY A 574 19.18 -2.44 -19.97
C GLY A 574 18.36 -2.03 -21.18
N SER A 575 17.24 -1.34 -20.94
CA SER A 575 16.67 -0.45 -21.95
C SER A 575 17.72 0.60 -22.35
N ALA A 576 17.59 1.22 -23.53
CA ALA A 576 18.58 2.12 -24.15
C ALA A 576 19.13 3.28 -23.26
N ASP A 577 18.57 3.48 -22.07
CA ASP A 577 18.98 4.44 -21.04
C ASP A 577 19.80 3.83 -19.87
N GLY A 578 20.34 2.61 -20.02
CA GLY A 578 21.30 2.02 -19.06
C GLY A 578 20.69 1.59 -17.72
N ARG A 579 19.37 1.34 -17.67
CA ARG A 579 18.67 0.81 -16.48
C ARG A 579 18.04 -0.54 -16.82
N SER A 580 18.29 -1.55 -15.97
CA SER A 580 17.54 -2.80 -15.98
C SER A 580 16.03 -2.50 -15.88
N PRO A 581 15.18 -3.04 -16.76
CA PRO A 581 13.73 -2.83 -16.69
C PRO A 581 13.12 -3.38 -15.39
N VAL A 582 13.73 -4.42 -14.80
CA VAL A 582 13.30 -5.04 -13.54
C VAL A 582 14.36 -4.80 -12.45
N ALA A 583 13.93 -4.35 -11.28
CA ALA A 583 14.84 -4.22 -10.14
C ALA A 583 15.24 -5.63 -9.64
N PRO A 584 16.49 -5.87 -9.19
CA PRO A 584 16.90 -7.20 -8.74
C PRO A 584 16.02 -7.82 -7.65
N VAL A 585 15.48 -7.02 -6.74
CA VAL A 585 14.51 -7.43 -5.71
C VAL A 585 13.19 -7.96 -6.28
N ASP A 586 12.84 -7.60 -7.52
CA ASP A 586 11.62 -8.00 -8.21
C ASP A 586 11.85 -9.21 -9.15
N LEU A 587 13.09 -9.67 -9.36
CA LEU A 587 13.41 -10.73 -10.33
C LEU A 587 12.77 -12.08 -9.98
N SER A 588 12.70 -12.43 -8.69
CA SER A 588 12.04 -13.67 -8.24
C SER A 588 10.55 -13.69 -8.52
N GLN A 589 9.90 -12.52 -8.59
CA GLN A 589 8.51 -12.40 -9.01
C GLN A 589 8.39 -12.33 -10.53
N ALA A 590 9.30 -11.64 -11.20
CA ALA A 590 9.29 -11.51 -12.66
C ALA A 590 9.49 -12.88 -13.36
N ILE A 591 10.33 -13.75 -12.83
CA ILE A 591 10.63 -15.08 -13.42
C ILE A 591 9.44 -16.05 -13.36
N ILE A 592 8.47 -15.82 -12.45
CA ILE A 592 7.22 -16.60 -12.36
C ILE A 592 6.50 -16.58 -13.70
N GLY A 593 6.51 -15.44 -14.39
CA GLY A 593 5.83 -15.28 -15.66
C GLY A 593 6.32 -16.21 -16.77
N PRO A 594 7.60 -16.11 -17.18
CA PRO A 594 8.19 -17.03 -18.16
C PRO A 594 8.07 -18.49 -17.73
N GLY A 595 8.32 -18.80 -16.45
CA GLY A 595 8.21 -20.16 -15.95
C GLY A 595 6.79 -20.73 -16.06
N MET A 596 5.78 -19.93 -15.70
CA MET A 596 4.38 -20.31 -15.81
C MET A 596 3.88 -20.29 -17.26
N ALA A 597 4.50 -19.53 -18.16
CA ALA A 597 4.23 -19.63 -19.60
C ALA A 597 4.62 -21.02 -20.13
N VAL A 598 5.78 -21.55 -19.73
CA VAL A 598 6.19 -22.94 -20.07
C VAL A 598 5.18 -23.95 -19.51
N PHE A 599 4.80 -23.81 -18.24
CA PHE A 599 3.87 -24.74 -17.59
C PHE A 599 2.48 -24.74 -18.24
N SER A 600 1.90 -23.55 -18.44
CA SER A 600 0.51 -23.38 -18.86
C SER A 600 0.26 -23.58 -20.37
N LYS A 601 1.33 -23.67 -21.16
CA LYS A 601 1.31 -24.02 -22.60
C LYS A 601 0.79 -25.44 -22.85
N TYR A 602 1.02 -26.36 -21.92
CA TYR A 602 0.64 -27.77 -22.04
C TYR A 602 -0.77 -28.03 -21.50
N ALA A 603 -1.42 -29.09 -22.01
CA ALA A 603 -2.70 -29.54 -21.45
C ALA A 603 -2.54 -30.09 -20.03
N ALA A 604 -1.43 -30.78 -19.78
CA ALA A 604 -0.98 -31.20 -18.46
C ALA A 604 0.53 -31.48 -18.48
N VAL A 605 1.18 -31.30 -17.33
CA VAL A 605 2.50 -31.86 -17.03
C VAL A 605 2.29 -33.02 -16.09
N LEU A 606 2.75 -34.22 -16.42
CA LEU A 606 2.52 -35.42 -15.60
C LEU A 606 3.70 -35.72 -14.68
N GLU A 607 3.37 -36.06 -13.44
CA GLU A 607 4.28 -36.65 -12.47
C GLU A 607 4.59 -38.11 -12.82
N ALA A 608 5.58 -38.70 -12.13
CA ALA A 608 6.01 -40.08 -12.37
C ALA A 608 4.90 -41.12 -12.09
N ASP A 609 3.94 -40.79 -11.23
CA ASP A 609 2.77 -41.60 -10.92
C ASP A 609 1.61 -41.41 -11.91
N GLY A 610 1.80 -40.58 -12.95
CA GLY A 610 0.80 -40.27 -13.97
C GLY A 610 -0.22 -39.21 -13.55
N THR A 611 -0.12 -38.65 -12.35
CA THR A 611 -1.00 -37.55 -11.91
C THR A 611 -0.57 -36.22 -12.53
N PRO A 612 -1.50 -35.27 -12.80
CA PRO A 612 -1.11 -33.93 -13.21
C PRO A 612 -0.35 -33.20 -12.11
N MET A 613 0.82 -32.66 -12.46
CA MET A 613 1.61 -31.76 -11.63
C MET A 613 0.77 -30.54 -11.24
N SER A 614 0.82 -30.20 -9.95
CA SER A 614 0.14 -29.02 -9.43
C SER A 614 0.87 -27.72 -9.80
N VAL A 615 0.13 -26.60 -9.83
CA VAL A 615 0.72 -25.24 -9.96
C VAL A 615 1.74 -24.98 -8.85
N ARG A 616 1.48 -25.47 -7.63
CA ARG A 616 2.43 -25.39 -6.51
C ARG A 616 3.79 -25.98 -6.86
N THR A 617 3.78 -27.22 -7.37
CA THR A 617 5.01 -27.91 -7.73
C THR A 617 5.73 -27.20 -8.87
N ALA A 618 4.99 -26.66 -9.85
CA ALA A 618 5.56 -25.86 -10.92
C ALA A 618 6.24 -24.58 -10.39
N LEU A 619 5.56 -23.81 -9.53
CA LEU A 619 6.12 -22.61 -8.89
C LEU A 619 7.37 -22.92 -8.06
N GLN A 620 7.38 -24.04 -7.33
CA GLN A 620 8.57 -24.48 -6.59
C GLN A 620 9.77 -24.77 -7.53
N LEU A 621 9.52 -25.40 -8.68
CA LEU A 621 10.56 -25.65 -9.69
C LEU A 621 11.05 -24.36 -10.36
N ILE A 622 10.14 -23.42 -10.65
CA ILE A 622 10.48 -22.11 -11.22
C ILE A 622 11.33 -21.30 -10.24
N ASN A 623 10.91 -21.23 -8.98
CA ASN A 623 11.64 -20.48 -7.95
C ASN A 623 13.01 -21.12 -7.64
N ARG A 624 13.17 -22.43 -7.85
CA ARG A 624 14.47 -23.11 -7.70
C ARG A 624 15.51 -22.60 -8.68
N PHE A 625 15.11 -22.07 -9.84
CA PHE A 625 16.04 -21.48 -10.81
C PHE A 625 16.87 -20.32 -10.21
N LEU A 626 16.41 -19.73 -9.10
CA LEU A 626 17.11 -18.67 -8.38
C LEU A 626 17.57 -19.11 -6.96
N ALA A 627 17.49 -20.40 -6.61
CA ALA A 627 17.76 -20.93 -5.27
C ALA A 627 19.24 -21.33 -5.03
N GLU A 628 19.64 -21.47 -3.75
CA GLU A 628 21.04 -21.71 -3.29
C GLU A 628 21.66 -23.05 -3.68
N ASP A 629 20.84 -24.04 -3.98
CA ASP A 629 21.25 -25.45 -3.96
C ASP A 629 22.23 -25.84 -5.09
N ASP A 630 22.46 -24.96 -6.06
CA ASP A 630 23.40 -25.18 -7.18
C ASP A 630 24.81 -24.60 -6.92
N PHE A 631 25.04 -23.93 -5.78
CA PHE A 631 26.38 -23.46 -5.39
C PHE A 631 27.22 -24.54 -4.73
N ASP A 632 28.54 -24.46 -4.89
CA ASP A 632 29.47 -25.33 -4.17
C ASP A 632 29.35 -25.15 -2.63
N PRO A 633 29.66 -26.19 -1.83
CA PRO A 633 29.48 -26.15 -0.37
C PRO A 633 30.18 -24.98 0.34
N ASP A 634 31.33 -24.53 -0.18
CA ASP A 634 32.07 -23.41 0.39
C ASP A 634 31.34 -22.09 0.14
N THR A 635 30.81 -21.90 -1.08
CA THR A 635 29.96 -20.75 -1.41
C THR A 635 28.67 -20.73 -0.61
N GLN A 636 28.02 -21.88 -0.41
CA GLN A 636 26.83 -21.97 0.44
C GLN A 636 27.12 -21.59 1.89
N TRP A 637 28.28 -22.00 2.42
CA TRP A 637 28.71 -21.61 3.75
C TRP A 637 28.96 -20.11 3.84
N CYS A 638 29.65 -19.54 2.85
CA CYS A 638 29.94 -18.10 2.82
C CYS A 638 28.67 -17.25 2.77
N LEU A 639 27.66 -17.68 2.00
CA LEU A 639 26.35 -17.02 1.96
C LEU A 639 25.66 -17.01 3.33
N ALA A 640 25.58 -18.18 3.97
CA ALA A 640 24.95 -18.31 5.29
C ALA A 640 25.71 -17.52 6.36
N TRP A 641 27.05 -17.51 6.30
CA TRP A 641 27.88 -16.74 7.22
C TRP A 641 27.73 -15.23 7.00
N PHE A 642 27.72 -14.79 5.75
CA PHE A 642 27.57 -13.38 5.37
C PHE A 642 26.20 -12.81 5.75
N GLU A 643 25.13 -13.59 5.61
CA GLU A 643 23.79 -13.15 6.05
C GLU A 643 23.70 -12.92 7.56
N GLN A 644 24.41 -13.74 8.35
CA GLN A 644 24.38 -13.66 9.82
C GLN A 644 25.38 -12.65 10.39
N ASN A 645 26.59 -12.60 9.83
CA ASN A 645 27.73 -11.89 10.40
C ASN A 645 28.27 -10.78 9.50
N GLU A 646 27.76 -10.62 8.28
CA GLU A 646 28.28 -9.70 7.27
C GLU A 646 29.78 -9.96 7.05
N TRP A 647 30.61 -8.93 7.14
CA TRP A 647 32.07 -9.01 7.09
C TRP A 647 32.74 -9.08 8.47
N ASN A 648 31.95 -9.14 9.54
CA ASN A 648 32.46 -9.07 10.91
C ASN A 648 33.07 -10.40 11.37
N GLU A 649 33.90 -10.33 12.42
CA GLU A 649 34.43 -11.53 13.06
C GLU A 649 33.35 -12.23 13.88
N GLY A 650 33.18 -13.54 13.67
CA GLY A 650 32.36 -14.42 14.50
C GLY A 650 33.19 -15.48 15.24
N LEU A 651 32.54 -16.25 16.10
CA LEU A 651 33.19 -17.28 16.91
C LEU A 651 33.53 -18.53 16.08
N TYR A 652 34.74 -19.08 16.26
CA TYR A 652 35.15 -20.29 15.55
C TYR A 652 34.21 -21.48 15.80
N GLY A 653 33.65 -21.61 17.00
CA GLY A 653 32.71 -22.69 17.31
C GLY A 653 31.43 -22.64 16.45
N GLU A 654 30.90 -21.44 16.18
CA GLU A 654 29.73 -21.25 15.33
C GLU A 654 30.07 -21.50 13.85
N ALA A 655 31.25 -21.03 13.42
CA ALA A 655 31.78 -21.27 12.09
C ALA A 655 31.97 -22.77 11.81
N ASP A 656 32.49 -23.53 12.78
CA ASP A 656 32.73 -24.97 12.68
C ASP A 656 31.42 -25.78 12.66
N VAL A 657 30.41 -25.39 13.45
CA VAL A 657 29.07 -25.99 13.37
C VAL A 657 28.47 -25.78 11.98
N LEU A 658 28.53 -24.55 11.46
CA LEU A 658 28.02 -24.23 10.11
C LEU A 658 28.80 -25.00 9.03
N ALA A 659 30.13 -25.10 9.15
CA ALA A 659 30.99 -25.82 8.20
C ALA A 659 30.64 -27.31 8.13
N ARG A 660 30.47 -27.96 9.30
CA ARG A 660 30.08 -29.38 9.38
C ARG A 660 28.71 -29.64 8.78
N SER A 661 27.76 -28.70 8.91
CA SER A 661 26.43 -28.82 8.30
C SER A 661 26.47 -28.86 6.77
N LYS A 662 27.53 -28.29 6.15
CA LYS A 662 27.80 -28.28 4.71
C LYS A 662 28.83 -29.33 4.29
N SER A 663 29.19 -30.26 5.17
CA SER A 663 30.21 -31.30 4.95
C SER A 663 31.61 -30.76 4.60
N ILE A 664 31.96 -29.59 5.14
CA ILE A 664 33.27 -28.94 4.98
C ILE A 664 33.87 -28.58 6.36
N SER A 665 35.05 -27.95 6.37
CA SER A 665 35.72 -27.50 7.59
C SER A 665 36.18 -26.04 7.47
N VAL A 666 36.31 -25.34 8.61
CA VAL A 666 36.84 -23.96 8.64
C VAL A 666 38.28 -23.90 8.09
N GLY A 667 39.08 -24.94 8.33
CA GLY A 667 40.40 -25.08 7.73
C GLY A 667 40.35 -25.15 6.21
N GLY A 668 39.42 -25.95 5.66
CA GLY A 668 39.22 -26.06 4.21
C GLY A 668 38.72 -24.76 3.58
N LEU A 669 37.92 -23.97 4.30
CA LEU A 669 37.49 -22.63 3.87
C LEU A 669 38.66 -21.64 3.85
N ALA A 670 39.59 -21.74 4.81
CA ALA A 670 40.78 -20.89 4.87
C ALA A 670 41.78 -21.27 3.75
N GLU A 671 41.92 -22.57 3.46
CA GLU A 671 42.70 -23.07 2.32
C GLU A 671 42.08 -22.66 0.97
N ALA A 672 40.74 -22.58 0.89
CA ALA A 672 40.01 -22.09 -0.27
C ALA A 672 40.05 -20.55 -0.42
N GLY A 673 40.81 -19.84 0.42
CA GLY A 673 40.99 -18.39 0.30
C GLY A 673 39.74 -17.55 0.60
N VAL A 674 38.67 -18.10 1.17
CA VAL A 674 37.41 -17.34 1.39
C VAL A 674 37.26 -16.76 2.81
N VAL A 675 38.00 -17.29 3.78
CA VAL A 675 37.96 -16.83 5.18
C VAL A 675 39.35 -16.60 5.78
N ALA A 676 39.43 -15.66 6.72
CA ALA A 676 40.53 -15.56 7.67
C ALA A 676 40.12 -16.19 9.01
N SER A 677 40.93 -17.13 9.52
CA SER A 677 40.70 -17.80 10.80
C SER A 677 41.93 -17.67 11.70
N GLY A 678 41.76 -17.09 12.89
CA GLY A 678 42.83 -16.87 13.86
C GLY A 678 42.31 -16.37 15.21
N GLY A 679 43.02 -16.69 16.31
CA GLY A 679 42.66 -16.21 17.65
C GLY A 679 41.28 -16.67 18.17
N GLY A 680 40.77 -17.81 17.70
CA GLY A 680 39.44 -18.31 18.05
C GLY A 680 38.28 -17.64 17.30
N LYS A 681 38.58 -16.83 16.28
CA LYS A 681 37.61 -16.09 15.48
C LYS A 681 37.75 -16.40 13.99
N VAL A 682 36.65 -16.20 13.26
CA VAL A 682 36.55 -16.42 11.81
C VAL A 682 35.84 -15.23 11.16
N ARG A 683 36.33 -14.75 10.01
CA ARG A 683 35.65 -13.75 9.17
C ARG A 683 35.82 -14.06 7.68
N LEU A 684 34.89 -13.57 6.86
CA LEU A 684 35.03 -13.60 5.40
C LEU A 684 36.09 -12.60 4.91
N LEU A 685 36.73 -12.91 3.79
CA LEU A 685 37.63 -11.99 3.09
C LEU A 685 36.83 -11.03 2.20
N LYS A 686 37.13 -9.73 2.28
CA LYS A 686 36.58 -8.72 1.37
C LYS A 686 37.29 -8.80 0.02
N TRP A 687 36.66 -8.33 -1.06
CA TRP A 687 37.30 -8.26 -2.39
C TRP A 687 38.69 -7.60 -2.40
N ALA A 688 38.93 -6.63 -1.50
CA ALA A 688 40.22 -5.94 -1.35
C ALA A 688 41.31 -6.78 -0.63
N ASP A 689 40.90 -7.81 0.11
CA ASP A 689 41.81 -8.73 0.82
C ASP A 689 42.35 -9.83 -0.12
N TYR A 690 41.75 -10.02 -1.30
CA TYR A 690 42.14 -11.06 -2.25
C TYR A 690 43.43 -10.70 -3.02
N PRO A 691 44.32 -11.68 -3.28
CA PRO A 691 45.61 -11.44 -3.92
C PRO A 691 45.49 -10.97 -5.38
N SER A 692 46.41 -10.10 -5.80
CA SER A 692 46.37 -9.51 -7.14
C SER A 692 46.80 -10.46 -8.26
N ASP A 693 47.62 -11.44 -7.91
CA ASP A 693 48.27 -12.43 -8.75
C ASP A 693 47.55 -13.79 -8.77
N TRP A 694 46.29 -13.84 -8.32
CA TRP A 694 45.48 -15.06 -8.38
C TRP A 694 45.32 -15.57 -9.80
N ASP A 695 45.74 -16.82 -10.02
CA ASP A 695 45.56 -17.54 -11.27
C ASP A 695 44.57 -18.68 -11.02
N PRO A 696 43.32 -18.58 -11.51
CA PRO A 696 42.31 -19.61 -11.29
C PRO A 696 42.81 -20.98 -11.76
N ARG A 697 43.61 -21.07 -12.82
CA ARG A 697 44.08 -22.36 -13.37
C ARG A 697 44.99 -23.14 -12.42
N LYS A 698 45.56 -22.48 -11.41
CA LYS A 698 46.44 -23.09 -10.39
C LYS A 698 45.71 -23.38 -9.08
N ASP A 699 44.46 -22.94 -8.96
CA ASP A 699 43.61 -23.17 -7.80
C ASP A 699 42.74 -24.41 -8.01
N PRO A 700 42.86 -25.46 -7.18
CA PRO A 700 42.09 -26.70 -7.34
C PRO A 700 40.66 -26.64 -6.78
N ARG A 701 40.30 -25.62 -5.97
CA ARG A 701 39.04 -25.57 -5.22
C ARG A 701 38.09 -24.49 -5.74
N GLN A 702 38.59 -23.28 -6.02
CA GLN A 702 37.90 -22.18 -6.72
C GLN A 702 36.39 -22.05 -6.40
N PRO A 703 35.97 -21.82 -5.14
CA PRO A 703 34.56 -21.56 -4.87
C PRO A 703 34.02 -20.38 -5.69
N ILE A 704 32.74 -20.44 -6.02
CA ILE A 704 32.06 -19.38 -6.77
C ILE A 704 32.13 -18.04 -6.01
N TRP A 705 32.13 -18.10 -4.67
CA TRP A 705 32.38 -16.96 -3.79
C TRP A 705 33.72 -16.27 -4.04
N GLU A 706 34.82 -17.01 -4.09
CA GLU A 706 36.15 -16.47 -4.36
C GLU A 706 36.21 -15.87 -5.76
N THR A 707 35.71 -16.62 -6.76
CA THR A 707 35.68 -16.21 -8.17
C THR A 707 34.98 -14.86 -8.33
N LEU A 708 33.81 -14.69 -7.70
CA LEU A 708 33.07 -13.44 -7.72
C LEU A 708 33.88 -12.26 -7.17
N HIS A 709 34.51 -12.43 -6.00
CA HIS A 709 35.23 -11.34 -5.34
C HIS A 709 36.53 -10.99 -6.08
N HIS A 710 37.17 -11.95 -6.76
CA HIS A 710 38.26 -11.68 -7.70
C HIS A 710 37.80 -10.89 -8.93
N LEU A 711 36.62 -11.18 -9.49
CA LEU A 711 36.06 -10.39 -10.59
C LEU A 711 35.74 -8.94 -10.16
N ILE A 712 35.19 -8.74 -8.96
CA ILE A 712 34.96 -7.40 -8.41
C ILE A 712 36.29 -6.66 -8.26
N ARG A 713 37.32 -7.32 -7.72
CA ARG A 713 38.66 -6.74 -7.57
C ARG A 713 39.23 -6.30 -8.91
N ALA A 714 39.25 -7.20 -9.90
CA ALA A 714 39.80 -6.91 -11.23
C ALA A 714 39.00 -5.83 -11.96
N LEU A 715 37.67 -5.84 -11.87
CA LEU A 715 36.84 -4.79 -12.45
C LEU A 715 37.15 -3.41 -11.85
N LYS A 716 37.27 -3.34 -10.52
CA LYS A 716 37.54 -2.08 -9.80
C LYS A 716 38.96 -1.55 -9.98
N GLN A 717 39.95 -2.43 -10.11
CA GLN A 717 41.36 -2.04 -10.21
C GLN A 717 41.81 -1.83 -11.66
N ASP A 718 41.40 -2.73 -12.56
CA ASP A 718 42.01 -2.88 -13.89
C ASP A 718 40.97 -2.83 -15.03
N GLY A 719 39.68 -2.70 -14.71
CA GLY A 719 38.58 -2.51 -15.66
C GLY A 719 38.05 -3.78 -16.32
N GLU A 720 37.11 -3.59 -17.25
CA GLU A 720 36.31 -4.67 -17.86
C GLU A 720 37.14 -5.71 -18.64
N SER A 721 38.27 -5.27 -19.22
CA SER A 721 39.18 -6.16 -19.98
C SER A 721 39.89 -7.17 -19.06
N ALA A 722 40.38 -6.72 -17.91
CA ALA A 722 41.07 -7.58 -16.94
C ALA A 722 40.09 -8.55 -16.25
N ALA A 723 38.90 -8.06 -15.89
CA ALA A 723 37.83 -8.92 -15.42
C ALA A 723 37.42 -9.95 -16.49
N GLY A 724 37.42 -9.58 -17.77
CA GLY A 724 37.12 -10.48 -18.89
C GLY A 724 38.17 -11.59 -19.05
N GLN A 725 39.46 -11.28 -18.87
CA GLN A 725 40.52 -12.30 -18.88
C GLN A 725 40.35 -13.33 -17.75
N LEU A 726 40.01 -12.87 -16.54
CA LEU A 726 39.72 -13.76 -15.41
C LEU A 726 38.47 -14.61 -15.69
N LEU A 727 37.39 -14.00 -16.18
CA LEU A 727 36.15 -14.70 -16.52
C LEU A 727 36.38 -15.77 -17.60
N GLY A 728 37.22 -15.48 -18.60
CA GLY A 728 37.62 -16.42 -19.65
C GLY A 728 38.32 -17.67 -19.10
N ALA A 729 39.12 -17.52 -18.04
CA ALA A 729 39.82 -18.63 -17.38
C ALA A 729 38.91 -19.51 -16.51
N VAL A 730 37.71 -19.03 -16.13
CA VAL A 730 36.71 -19.75 -15.31
C VAL A 730 35.36 -19.89 -16.03
N LYS A 731 35.39 -20.05 -17.36
CA LYS A 731 34.20 -20.05 -18.23
C LYS A 731 33.08 -20.99 -17.78
N SER A 732 33.41 -22.16 -17.22
CA SER A 732 32.44 -23.13 -16.70
C SER A 732 31.65 -22.64 -15.48
N LYS A 733 32.15 -21.62 -14.76
CA LYS A 733 31.54 -21.03 -13.55
C LYS A 733 30.96 -19.64 -13.81
N SER A 734 30.98 -19.14 -15.05
CA SER A 734 30.52 -17.79 -15.41
C SER A 734 29.09 -17.53 -14.93
N GLU A 735 28.14 -18.39 -15.32
CA GLU A 735 26.73 -18.18 -14.99
C GLU A 735 26.47 -18.28 -13.48
N ALA A 736 27.08 -19.25 -12.80
CA ALA A 736 26.94 -19.40 -11.36
C ALA A 736 27.54 -18.19 -10.61
N THR A 737 28.65 -17.64 -11.09
CA THR A 737 29.25 -16.42 -10.53
C THR A 737 28.34 -15.20 -10.72
N ARG A 738 27.71 -15.10 -11.89
CA ARG A 738 26.70 -14.07 -12.18
C ARG A 738 25.49 -14.17 -11.24
N GLN A 739 24.96 -15.37 -11.06
CA GLN A 739 23.85 -15.65 -10.15
C GLN A 739 24.20 -15.28 -8.70
N LEU A 740 25.42 -15.58 -8.25
CA LEU A 740 25.89 -15.20 -6.92
C LEU A 740 25.95 -13.66 -6.75
N ALA A 741 26.36 -12.92 -7.79
CA ALA A 741 26.38 -11.45 -7.77
C ALA A 741 24.98 -10.87 -7.52
N TYR A 742 23.97 -11.36 -8.25
CA TYR A 742 22.59 -10.94 -8.09
C TYR A 742 22.04 -11.23 -6.69
N ARG A 743 22.37 -12.41 -6.15
CA ARG A 743 21.96 -12.82 -4.80
C ARG A 743 22.53 -11.88 -3.74
N LEU A 744 23.84 -11.63 -3.78
CA LEU A 744 24.52 -10.78 -2.82
C LEU A 744 24.07 -9.33 -2.91
N TYR A 745 23.85 -8.81 -4.12
CA TYR A 745 23.24 -7.50 -4.30
C TYR A 745 21.88 -7.39 -3.61
N THR A 746 20.99 -8.37 -3.85
CA THR A 746 19.63 -8.40 -3.29
C THR A 746 19.65 -8.50 -1.76
N LEU A 747 20.55 -9.33 -1.22
CA LEU A 747 20.76 -9.46 0.23
C LEU A 747 21.21 -8.14 0.85
N CYS A 748 22.23 -7.49 0.27
CA CYS A 748 22.76 -6.22 0.76
C CYS A 748 21.70 -5.09 0.70
N GLU A 749 20.93 -4.99 -0.38
CA GLU A 749 19.83 -4.02 -0.48
C GLU A 749 18.75 -4.26 0.59
N ARG A 750 18.37 -5.52 0.82
CA ARG A 750 17.38 -5.90 1.84
C ARG A 750 17.83 -5.52 3.26
N GLN A 751 19.13 -5.61 3.55
CA GLN A 751 19.71 -5.28 4.86
C GLN A 751 20.18 -3.82 4.98
N GLY A 752 20.14 -3.04 3.90
CA GLY A 752 20.59 -1.64 3.88
C GLY A 752 22.11 -1.45 3.77
N TRP A 753 22.85 -2.45 3.30
CA TRP A 753 24.31 -2.44 3.13
C TRP A 753 24.73 -1.83 1.78
N ALA A 754 24.57 -0.51 1.65
CA ALA A 754 24.70 0.19 0.37
C ALA A 754 26.10 0.15 -0.27
N GLU A 755 27.17 0.12 0.54
CA GLU A 755 28.55 0.07 0.02
C GLU A 755 28.87 -1.28 -0.62
N ASP A 756 28.41 -2.37 -0.01
CA ASP A 756 28.60 -3.74 -0.52
C ASP A 756 27.72 -4.01 -1.74
N ALA A 757 26.45 -3.55 -1.70
CA ALA A 757 25.55 -3.60 -2.84
C ALA A 757 26.16 -2.93 -4.09
N ARG A 758 26.90 -1.83 -3.93
CA ARG A 758 27.54 -1.13 -5.06
C ARG A 758 28.51 -2.03 -5.84
N GLY A 759 29.35 -2.81 -5.15
CA GLY A 759 30.32 -3.68 -5.80
C GLY A 759 29.68 -4.78 -6.64
N TYR A 760 28.60 -5.39 -6.12
CA TYR A 760 27.84 -6.40 -6.86
C TYR A 760 27.08 -5.79 -8.04
N ASN A 761 26.46 -4.62 -7.86
CA ASN A 761 25.74 -3.92 -8.93
C ASN A 761 26.66 -3.49 -10.08
N GLU A 762 27.87 -3.01 -9.75
CA GLU A 762 28.88 -2.63 -10.74
C GLU A 762 29.32 -3.83 -11.58
N LEU A 763 29.59 -4.97 -10.94
CA LEU A 763 29.91 -6.23 -11.63
C LEU A 763 28.76 -6.71 -12.53
N ILE A 764 27.53 -6.66 -12.03
CA ILE A 764 26.32 -7.01 -12.80
C ILE A 764 26.16 -6.09 -14.03
N THR A 765 26.35 -4.79 -13.85
CA THR A 765 26.17 -3.79 -14.91
C THR A 765 27.20 -3.95 -16.03
N SER A 766 28.46 -4.25 -15.67
CA SER A 766 29.55 -4.45 -16.63
C SER A 766 29.63 -5.88 -17.20
N TRP A 767 28.75 -6.80 -16.78
CA TRP A 767 28.86 -8.22 -17.10
C TRP A 767 28.96 -8.53 -18.60
N THR A 768 28.14 -7.90 -19.43
CA THR A 768 28.16 -8.12 -20.89
C THR A 768 29.47 -7.66 -21.54
N ALA A 769 30.04 -6.55 -21.06
CA ALA A 769 31.33 -6.05 -21.55
C ALA A 769 32.46 -7.00 -21.14
N ILE A 770 32.41 -7.51 -19.91
CA ILE A 770 33.34 -8.51 -19.37
C ILE A 770 33.26 -9.82 -20.18
N GLU A 771 32.06 -10.32 -20.50
CA GLU A 771 31.87 -11.52 -21.34
C GLU A 771 32.39 -11.32 -22.76
N THR A 772 32.17 -10.13 -23.33
CA THR A 772 32.69 -9.78 -24.66
C THR A 772 34.22 -9.77 -24.66
N ALA A 773 34.84 -9.18 -23.63
CA ALA A 773 36.29 -9.19 -23.44
C ALA A 773 36.84 -10.61 -23.21
N ALA A 774 36.12 -11.46 -22.47
CA ALA A 774 36.47 -12.86 -22.26
C ALA A 774 36.47 -13.66 -23.57
N GLY A 775 35.54 -13.38 -24.49
CA GLY A 775 35.47 -14.02 -25.80
C GLY A 775 36.55 -13.58 -26.80
N ALA A 776 37.25 -12.47 -26.54
CA ALA A 776 38.29 -11.92 -27.41
C ALA A 776 39.72 -12.42 -27.08
N VAL A 777 39.89 -13.22 -26.02
CA VAL A 777 41.19 -13.80 -25.63
C VAL A 777 41.46 -15.08 -26.43
N PRO A 778 42.56 -15.20 -27.20
CA PRO A 778 42.88 -16.42 -27.95
C PRO A 778 43.20 -17.60 -27.00
N GLU A 779 42.68 -18.80 -27.26
CA GLU A 779 43.11 -20.03 -26.59
C GLU A 779 44.61 -20.26 -26.85
N GLY A 780 45.44 -20.08 -25.83
CA GLY A 780 46.89 -20.15 -25.91
C GLY A 780 47.43 -21.57 -26.17
N GLN A 781 48.26 -21.66 -27.20
CA GLN A 781 49.06 -22.81 -27.65
C GLN A 781 49.86 -23.46 -26.52
N GLY A 782 49.86 -24.80 -26.48
CA GLY A 782 50.79 -25.58 -25.67
C GLY A 782 52.24 -25.36 -26.12
N GLU A 783 53.11 -25.06 -25.16
CA GLU A 783 54.56 -25.04 -25.37
C GLU A 783 55.08 -26.45 -25.62
N LEU A 784 55.41 -26.73 -26.88
CA LEU A 784 56.34 -27.76 -27.33
C LEU A 784 57.73 -27.10 -27.45
N PHE A 785 58.68 -27.51 -26.62
CA PHE A 785 60.08 -27.88 -26.93
C PHE A 785 61.10 -27.58 -25.80
N GLN A 786 61.76 -28.68 -25.41
CA GLN A 786 62.96 -28.91 -24.58
C GLN A 786 62.85 -28.84 -23.05
#